data_AF-A0A235H4A8-F1
#
_entry.id   AF-A0A235H4A8-F1
#
_cell.length_a   1.000
_cell.length_b   1.000
_cell.length_c   1.000
_cell.angle_alpha   90.00
_cell.angle_beta   90.00
_cell.angle_gamma   90.00
#
_symmetry.space_group_name_H-M   'P 1'
#
loop_
_entity.id
_entity.type
_entity.pdbx_description
1 polymer ?
#
loop_
_entity_poly.entity_id
_entity_poly.type
_entity_poly.pdbx_seq_one_letter_code
_entity_poly.pdbx_strand_id
1 'polypeptide(L)'
;MAAETTELMDVTFTVNAWGAPAGGKWPHFVLRLDGVEIGQATVASASLGRYTFNARVPADKAHKLQLQYDNDGSVNGEDRNLFVKSFEVNGKPILSIDPLVTYDTGDIDGKNVIAGQTEMYWRGALNVDLPKTLFASAQEPEPEAPATMTTEIVVKAWGAATNGTPPHFKLLVDDKVVGDAWVSATSPTGYTFKVDVDPNEAHKIQIHYDNDATVNGQDRNLFVQGITIDGQEIKSTDPLASYDKGPVDGKFVVAGQEGLFWGGALTFGVPEEYFGGPYVPPPPPPPPVTLTPTDIVVTAWGQSAGGVAPHFKLLVDGKVVGEGRATSSDPQPFTFTVNLDAKEAHKIQIHYDNDAVVNGQDRNLFVKSVSINGHTVAATDSMVTYDKGAVDGKDVVKGQEGLFWGGALNVDAPASLFEPPAEPPPPPPSGPAFYVAANGKDTWSGKLSAPNADGTDGPFASLERARDAMRDSDVDTTYVREGTYRLTKTLELTGADNGHSFRNYPGETPVLNGAEKVTNFVSEGKGIYSAKLSQATDLDLTIGGVRQTLASKGIVDADNPTTTGWYFADAANGGPSGWSVRYHTGDMSSGDIIPGMKIQLMDAERLSDTLTEIAGVNDATRTITLKNGTSLPFAEGTTYKLLNNPSFVDQAGEFAWRASDKSLVFKPENPATLAQDGVEVARLGTLIRLNGSSDVTIEGLGFANTTTWGYAVELKGASGNSIGNNSFLNVGTAIKLTAASSNNLVGGNTLDHLAVNGIELDGRSNGNTIYANDISHVGEVRKGVAGIIGTGVDNNLIAHNDVDSSARYGISLKNWDSTNINRNNVIEYNRVTNTNLETADGGGIEVLGRSSVDTGTIIRGNWVEHVGGLATSNTDQWLTNHKGFGIYLDDMAGGVTVTGNFLKDTGLAGVHIHGGDNNLVTNNFSIIASNVEEFIRVGWAPKHGDPGLPRNNTITGNVISGTLPLDDYMELLTAGNPVINGNLVHNVPRYGDNDATGKPLFNNPYWGDYSLQANSPALAMGIHDLDWAMIGQSGYTSSDGMPHFWDA
;
A
#
# COMPACT_ATOMS: atom_id res chain seq x y z
N MET A 1 37.49 13.90 16.83
CA MET A 1 37.89 12.54 17.26
C MET A 1 37.11 12.21 18.52
N ALA A 2 35.92 11.65 18.36
CA ALA A 2 35.14 11.12 19.47
C ALA A 2 35.68 9.72 19.78
N ALA A 3 35.97 9.47 21.06
CA ALA A 3 36.33 8.15 21.52
C ALA A 3 35.07 7.28 21.54
N GLU A 4 35.04 6.22 20.73
CA GLU A 4 34.04 5.15 20.85
C GLU A 4 34.16 4.54 22.25
N THR A 5 33.16 4.75 23.10
CA THR A 5 32.94 3.88 24.26
C THR A 5 32.47 2.54 23.73
N THR A 6 33.41 1.62 23.53
CA THR A 6 33.11 0.24 23.11
C THR A 6 32.56 -0.50 24.31
N GLU A 7 31.29 -0.91 24.22
CA GLU A 7 30.68 -1.81 25.18
C GLU A 7 31.46 -3.13 25.18
N LEU A 8 31.95 -3.55 26.35
CA LEU A 8 32.74 -4.78 26.50
C LEU A 8 31.82 -5.90 26.98
N MET A 9 31.83 -7.03 26.28
CA MET A 9 31.10 -8.24 26.67
C MET A 9 32.05 -9.30 27.25
N ASP A 10 31.55 -10.10 28.21
CA ASP A 10 32.26 -11.28 28.72
C ASP A 10 32.14 -12.43 27.71
N VAL A 11 33.28 -12.99 27.31
CA VAL A 11 33.36 -14.12 26.35
C VAL A 11 34.14 -15.26 26.95
N THR A 12 33.60 -16.46 26.80
CA THR A 12 34.25 -17.70 27.19
C THR A 12 34.87 -18.39 25.97
N PHE A 13 36.20 -18.53 25.98
CA PHE A 13 36.97 -19.29 25.01
C PHE A 13 37.29 -20.66 25.58
N THR A 14 37.02 -21.73 24.82
CA THR A 14 37.38 -23.08 25.23
C THR A 14 38.25 -23.75 24.17
N VAL A 15 39.29 -24.45 24.62
CA VAL A 15 40.15 -25.29 23.77
C VAL A 15 39.88 -26.75 24.14
N ASN A 16 39.43 -27.55 23.17
CA ASN A 16 39.25 -28.98 23.35
C ASN A 16 40.50 -29.70 22.82
N ALA A 17 41.36 -30.19 23.71
CA ALA A 17 42.67 -30.71 23.37
C ALA A 17 43.09 -31.92 24.21
N TRP A 18 43.98 -32.74 23.67
CA TRP A 18 44.72 -33.78 24.39
C TRP A 18 46.20 -33.73 24.01
N GLY A 19 47.03 -34.46 24.74
CA GLY A 19 48.48 -34.41 24.59
C GLY A 19 49.13 -35.79 24.57
N ALA A 20 50.35 -35.84 24.05
CA ALA A 20 51.30 -36.93 24.30
C ALA A 20 52.49 -36.36 25.08
N PRO A 21 52.83 -36.90 26.27
CA PRO A 21 53.98 -36.44 27.02
C PRO A 21 55.28 -37.01 26.45
N ALA A 22 56.39 -36.31 26.69
CA ALA A 22 57.74 -36.86 26.49
C ALA A 22 58.59 -36.53 27.72
N GLY A 23 59.31 -37.53 28.25
CA GLY A 23 60.16 -37.36 29.44
C GLY A 23 59.41 -36.92 30.70
N GLY A 24 58.14 -37.34 30.84
CA GLY A 24 57.30 -37.00 32.00
C GLY A 24 56.70 -35.59 32.00
N LYS A 25 56.89 -34.81 30.92
CA LYS A 25 56.29 -33.48 30.73
C LYS A 25 55.25 -33.52 29.62
N TRP A 26 54.10 -32.91 29.88
CA TRP A 26 52.98 -32.80 28.96
C TRP A 26 53.04 -31.51 28.11
N PRO A 27 52.41 -31.48 26.93
CA PRO A 27 52.35 -30.30 26.09
C PRO A 27 51.68 -29.13 26.84
N HIS A 28 52.19 -27.94 26.59
CA HIS A 28 51.72 -26.68 27.17
C HIS A 28 51.41 -25.72 26.03
N PHE A 29 50.33 -24.96 26.15
CA PHE A 29 50.01 -23.91 25.19
C PHE A 29 49.67 -22.60 25.90
N VAL A 30 49.88 -21.51 25.18
CA VAL A 30 49.44 -20.15 25.53
C VAL A 30 48.36 -19.71 24.55
N LEU A 31 47.25 -19.19 25.06
CA LEU A 31 46.13 -18.68 24.27
C LEU A 31 46.16 -17.14 24.29
N ARG A 32 46.11 -16.55 23.09
CA ARG A 32 46.13 -15.10 22.88
C ARG A 32 44.92 -14.67 22.09
N LEU A 33 44.34 -13.53 22.45
CA LEU A 33 43.30 -12.83 21.69
C LEU A 33 43.84 -11.47 21.28
N ASP A 34 43.82 -11.16 19.98
CA ASP A 34 44.39 -9.95 19.39
C ASP A 34 45.84 -9.66 19.84
N GLY A 35 46.62 -10.73 20.01
CA GLY A 35 48.01 -10.69 20.48
C GLY A 35 48.18 -10.62 22.01
N VAL A 36 47.12 -10.38 22.77
CA VAL A 36 47.14 -10.33 24.24
C VAL A 36 46.91 -11.73 24.82
N GLU A 37 47.75 -12.16 25.77
CA GLU A 37 47.57 -13.44 26.45
C GLU A 37 46.30 -13.44 27.33
N ILE A 38 45.38 -14.35 27.05
CA ILE A 38 44.14 -14.54 27.81
C ILE A 38 44.18 -15.78 28.71
N GLY A 39 45.19 -16.64 28.54
CA GLY A 39 45.47 -17.75 29.45
C GLY A 39 46.45 -18.76 28.87
N GLN A 40 46.76 -19.80 29.63
CA GLN A 40 47.65 -20.88 29.23
C GLN A 40 47.28 -22.18 29.97
N ALA A 41 47.64 -23.34 29.41
CA ALA A 41 47.36 -24.62 30.04
C ALA A 41 48.39 -25.70 29.68
N THR A 42 48.68 -26.57 30.65
CA THR A 42 49.33 -27.86 30.39
C THR A 42 48.27 -28.91 30.11
N VAL A 43 48.32 -29.52 28.92
CA VAL A 43 47.36 -30.53 28.46
C VAL A 43 47.79 -31.90 28.97
N ALA A 44 47.61 -32.11 30.28
CA ALA A 44 48.05 -33.30 31.01
C ALA A 44 47.10 -34.50 30.89
N SER A 45 46.60 -34.78 29.68
CA SER A 45 45.67 -35.86 29.40
C SER A 45 45.87 -36.44 28.00
N ALA A 46 45.91 -37.76 27.89
CA ALA A 46 45.92 -38.50 26.61
C ALA A 46 44.51 -38.65 26.00
N SER A 47 43.49 -38.19 26.71
CA SER A 47 42.09 -38.14 26.26
C SER A 47 41.64 -36.69 26.12
N LEU A 48 40.62 -36.43 25.29
CA LEU A 48 40.13 -35.09 25.03
C LEU A 48 39.74 -34.38 26.33
N GLY A 49 40.49 -33.33 26.66
CA GLY A 49 40.23 -32.42 27.78
C GLY A 49 39.71 -31.08 27.28
N ARG A 50 39.12 -30.32 28.21
CA ARG A 50 38.48 -29.03 27.94
C ARG A 50 39.14 -27.95 28.80
N TYR A 51 39.72 -26.94 28.15
CA TYR A 51 40.48 -25.87 28.81
C TYR A 51 39.81 -24.53 28.52
N THR A 52 39.27 -23.87 29.54
CA THR A 52 38.39 -22.71 29.38
C THR A 52 39.04 -21.44 29.94
N PHE A 53 38.91 -20.34 29.20
CA PHE A 53 39.47 -19.02 29.47
C PHE A 53 38.39 -17.97 29.25
N ASN A 54 38.40 -16.88 30.01
CA ASN A 54 37.45 -15.79 29.86
C ASN A 54 38.19 -14.50 29.48
N ALA A 55 37.62 -13.73 28.57
CA ALA A 55 38.11 -12.39 28.23
C ALA A 55 36.95 -11.43 28.02
N ARG A 56 37.21 -10.14 28.27
CA ARG A 56 36.28 -9.06 27.92
C ARG A 56 36.69 -8.43 26.60
N VAL A 57 35.77 -8.40 25.65
CA VAL A 57 36.04 -7.93 24.28
C VAL A 57 34.97 -6.92 23.85
N PRO A 58 35.31 -5.96 22.98
CA PRO A 58 34.31 -5.11 22.35
C PRO A 58 33.22 -5.94 21.68
N ALA A 59 31.97 -5.68 22.02
CA ALA A 59 30.84 -6.24 21.27
C ALA A 59 30.89 -5.79 19.81
N ASP A 60 30.37 -6.63 18.91
CA ASP A 60 30.20 -6.37 17.48
C ASP A 60 31.51 -6.09 16.70
N LYS A 61 32.66 -6.48 17.27
CA LYS A 61 33.98 -6.43 16.59
C LYS A 61 34.52 -7.83 16.30
N ALA A 62 35.23 -7.94 15.18
CA ALA A 62 35.97 -9.16 14.83
C ALA A 62 37.28 -9.22 15.61
N HIS A 63 37.74 -10.44 15.91
CA HIS A 63 38.92 -10.70 16.74
C HIS A 63 39.80 -11.80 16.13
N LYS A 64 41.05 -11.92 16.57
CA LYS A 64 41.96 -13.01 16.18
C LYS A 64 42.37 -13.82 17.39
N LEU A 65 42.11 -15.12 17.37
CA LEU A 65 42.54 -16.05 18.41
C LEU A 65 43.78 -16.82 17.96
N GLN A 66 44.78 -16.93 18.83
CA GLN A 66 46.01 -17.68 18.57
C GLN A 66 46.29 -18.64 19.73
N LEU A 67 46.44 -19.93 19.42
CA LEU A 67 46.94 -20.94 20.34
C LEU A 67 48.37 -21.29 19.97
N GLN A 68 49.31 -20.94 20.86
CA GLN A 68 50.74 -21.20 20.69
C GLN A 68 51.14 -22.45 21.49
N TYR A 69 51.60 -23.49 20.80
CA TYR A 69 52.25 -24.66 21.40
C TYR A 69 53.72 -24.32 21.65
N ASP A 70 54.10 -24.09 22.92
CA ASP A 70 55.35 -23.41 23.28
C ASP A 70 56.44 -24.32 23.85
N ASN A 71 56.10 -25.53 24.30
CA ASN A 71 57.02 -26.42 25.00
C ASN A 71 57.27 -27.73 24.26
N ASP A 72 57.25 -27.71 22.94
CA ASP A 72 57.62 -28.84 22.11
C ASP A 72 59.01 -29.42 22.45
N GLY A 73 59.19 -30.72 22.25
CA GLY A 73 60.49 -31.35 22.36
C GLY A 73 60.45 -32.85 22.63
N SER A 74 61.43 -33.56 22.06
CA SER A 74 61.53 -35.01 22.15
C SER A 74 62.53 -35.47 23.22
N VAL A 75 62.21 -36.54 23.96
CA VAL A 75 63.04 -37.13 25.01
C VAL A 75 63.05 -38.65 24.85
N ASN A 76 64.23 -39.27 24.79
CA ASN A 76 64.41 -40.72 24.63
C ASN A 76 63.66 -41.36 23.43
N GLY A 77 63.44 -40.60 22.35
CA GLY A 77 62.74 -41.05 21.15
C GLY A 77 61.21 -40.92 21.21
N GLU A 78 60.66 -40.46 22.33
CA GLU A 78 59.26 -40.03 22.43
C GLU A 78 59.16 -38.54 22.13
N ASP A 79 58.12 -38.16 21.40
CA ASP A 79 57.88 -36.78 20.98
C ASP A 79 56.68 -36.18 21.71
N ARG A 80 56.84 -34.95 22.21
CA ARG A 80 55.76 -34.27 22.92
C ARG A 80 54.88 -33.63 21.87
N ASN A 81 53.60 -33.98 21.87
CA ASN A 81 52.68 -33.55 20.83
C ASN A 81 51.42 -32.97 21.45
N LEU A 82 50.96 -31.83 20.93
CA LEU A 82 49.68 -31.25 21.26
C LEU A 82 48.65 -31.60 20.18
N PHE A 83 47.46 -32.00 20.59
CA PHE A 83 46.35 -32.30 19.69
C PHE A 83 45.17 -31.40 20.04
N VAL A 84 44.78 -30.51 19.14
CA VAL A 84 43.66 -29.57 19.34
C VAL A 84 42.53 -29.97 18.42
N LYS A 85 41.40 -30.43 18.96
CA LYS A 85 40.23 -30.81 18.16
C LYS A 85 39.49 -29.58 17.65
N SER A 86 39.23 -28.64 18.54
CA SER A 86 38.43 -27.46 18.27
C SER A 86 38.67 -26.36 19.30
N PHE A 87 38.38 -25.14 18.87
CA PHE A 87 38.11 -23.99 19.71
C PHE A 87 36.61 -23.86 19.91
N GLU A 88 36.19 -23.18 20.97
CA GLU A 88 34.81 -22.72 21.12
C GLU A 88 34.79 -21.29 21.62
N VAL A 89 33.91 -20.48 21.05
CA VAL A 89 33.65 -19.09 21.46
C VAL A 89 32.20 -19.02 21.91
N ASN A 90 31.97 -18.77 23.20
CA ASN A 90 30.65 -18.82 23.83
C ASN A 90 29.87 -20.11 23.51
N GLY A 91 30.57 -21.25 23.49
CA GLY A 91 30.01 -22.58 23.21
C GLY A 91 29.83 -22.92 21.73
N LYS A 92 30.07 -21.99 20.79
CA LYS A 92 30.06 -22.28 19.35
C LYS A 92 31.39 -22.89 18.91
N PRO A 93 31.43 -24.13 18.38
CA PRO A 93 32.67 -24.80 18.03
C PRO A 93 33.25 -24.36 16.68
N ILE A 94 34.58 -24.22 16.62
CA ILE A 94 35.38 -24.03 15.41
C ILE A 94 36.41 -25.17 15.39
N LEU A 95 36.32 -26.06 14.41
CA LEU A 95 37.25 -27.19 14.30
C LEU A 95 38.65 -26.69 13.95
N SER A 96 39.70 -27.33 14.47
CA SER A 96 41.08 -26.94 14.12
C SER A 96 41.43 -27.19 12.64
N ILE A 97 40.59 -27.97 11.94
CA ILE A 97 40.68 -28.25 10.49
C ILE A 97 39.78 -27.35 9.65
N ASP A 98 39.08 -26.39 10.27
CA ASP A 98 38.21 -25.45 9.57
C ASP A 98 39.04 -24.57 8.61
N PRO A 99 38.52 -24.20 7.41
CA PRO A 99 39.22 -23.34 6.47
C PRO A 99 39.67 -21.98 7.03
N LEU A 100 39.05 -21.50 8.11
CA LEU A 100 39.41 -20.26 8.81
C LEU A 100 40.60 -20.43 9.77
N VAL A 101 41.08 -21.66 9.98
CA VAL A 101 42.21 -21.97 10.86
C VAL A 101 43.46 -22.20 10.03
N THR A 102 44.56 -21.57 10.46
CA THR A 102 45.89 -21.78 9.88
C THR A 102 46.87 -22.19 10.98
N TYR A 103 47.87 -23.00 10.62
CA TYR A 103 48.93 -23.43 11.53
C TYR A 103 50.27 -22.88 11.06
N ASP A 104 50.83 -21.92 11.79
CA ASP A 104 52.18 -21.42 11.58
C ASP A 104 53.18 -22.32 12.32
N THR A 105 53.93 -23.11 11.56
CA THR A 105 54.82 -24.16 12.09
C THR A 105 56.21 -23.60 12.40
N GLY A 106 56.74 -23.92 13.58
CA GLY A 106 58.06 -23.47 14.03
C GLY A 106 58.03 -22.13 14.76
N ASP A 107 58.82 -21.17 14.28
CA ASP A 107 58.81 -19.80 14.81
C ASP A 107 57.55 -19.08 14.28
N ILE A 108 56.84 -18.36 15.15
CA ILE A 108 55.59 -17.66 14.81
C ILE A 108 55.93 -16.36 14.06
N ASP A 109 56.32 -16.49 12.79
CA ASP A 109 56.78 -15.39 11.93
C ASP A 109 55.99 -15.26 10.63
N GLY A 110 54.95 -16.07 10.46
CA GLY A 110 54.03 -16.08 9.32
C GLY A 110 54.61 -16.67 8.04
N LYS A 111 55.79 -17.32 8.07
CA LYS A 111 56.44 -17.84 6.86
C LYS A 111 56.12 -19.29 6.55
N ASN A 112 55.83 -20.12 7.56
CA ASN A 112 55.58 -21.56 7.39
C ASN A 112 54.14 -21.91 7.79
N VAL A 113 53.19 -21.20 7.18
CA VAL A 113 51.76 -21.32 7.45
C VAL A 113 51.15 -22.40 6.56
N ILE A 114 50.61 -23.43 7.19
CA ILE A 114 49.82 -24.49 6.54
C ILE A 114 48.34 -24.39 6.98
N ALA A 115 47.47 -25.17 6.33
CA ALA A 115 46.08 -25.28 6.76
C ALA A 115 46.00 -25.80 8.21
N GLY A 116 45.00 -25.35 8.95
CA GLY A 116 44.73 -25.83 10.29
C GLY A 116 44.60 -27.36 10.33
N GLN A 117 45.15 -27.96 11.38
CA GLN A 117 45.09 -29.40 11.60
C GLN A 117 44.98 -29.72 13.09
N THR A 118 44.56 -30.94 13.40
CA THR A 118 44.39 -31.36 14.80
C THR A 118 45.74 -31.60 15.47
N GLU A 119 46.69 -32.16 14.73
CA GLU A 119 47.98 -32.60 15.23
C GLU A 119 49.03 -31.50 15.14
N MET A 120 49.47 -30.97 16.28
CA MET A 120 50.59 -30.04 16.37
C MET A 120 51.84 -30.81 16.78
N TYR A 121 52.51 -31.41 15.79
CA TYR A 121 53.74 -32.19 15.98
C TYR A 121 55.00 -31.34 16.21
N TRP A 122 54.90 -30.03 15.99
CA TRP A 122 56.00 -29.10 16.17
C TRP A 122 55.54 -27.90 16.99
N ARG A 123 56.45 -27.23 17.69
CA ARG A 123 56.16 -25.88 18.20
C ARG A 123 55.59 -24.99 17.08
N GLY A 124 54.70 -24.08 17.42
CA GLY A 124 54.04 -23.20 16.45
C GLY A 124 52.70 -22.72 16.97
N ALA A 125 51.88 -22.11 16.10
CA ALA A 125 50.60 -21.55 16.51
C ALA A 125 49.45 -21.82 15.54
N LEU A 126 48.31 -22.26 16.09
CA LEU A 126 47.02 -22.24 15.38
C LEU A 126 46.44 -20.83 15.48
N ASN A 127 46.19 -20.19 14.34
CA ASN A 127 45.56 -18.87 14.23
C ASN A 127 44.14 -19.04 13.70
N VAL A 128 43.18 -18.39 14.35
CA VAL A 128 41.75 -18.45 14.05
C VAL A 128 41.22 -17.03 13.89
N ASP A 129 40.71 -16.71 12.70
CA ASP A 129 40.00 -15.45 12.47
C ASP A 129 38.55 -15.59 12.98
N LEU A 130 38.17 -14.75 13.95
CA LEU A 130 36.86 -14.77 14.60
C LEU A 130 36.00 -13.60 14.09
N PRO A 131 34.92 -13.86 13.32
CA PRO A 131 34.08 -12.79 12.78
C PRO A 131 33.29 -12.08 13.90
N LYS A 132 32.88 -10.83 13.64
CA LYS A 132 32.11 -10.00 14.59
C LYS A 132 30.81 -10.64 15.08
N THR A 133 30.22 -11.54 14.30
CA THR A 133 28.99 -12.27 14.61
C THR A 133 29.12 -13.23 15.80
N LEU A 134 30.34 -13.56 16.25
CA LEU A 134 30.57 -14.35 17.46
C LEU A 134 30.50 -13.51 18.75
N PHE A 135 30.42 -12.18 18.62
CA PHE A 135 30.54 -11.21 19.70
C PHE A 135 29.38 -10.21 19.75
N ALA A 136 28.19 -10.64 19.33
CA ALA A 136 26.99 -9.80 19.36
C ALA A 136 26.54 -9.50 20.80
N SER A 137 26.08 -8.27 21.03
CA SER A 137 25.33 -7.93 22.24
C SER A 137 24.00 -8.72 22.25
N ALA A 138 23.71 -9.49 23.31
CA ALA A 138 22.48 -10.28 23.38
C ALA A 138 21.25 -9.35 23.44
N GLN A 139 20.15 -9.57 22.72
CA GLN A 139 19.41 -10.84 22.66
C GLN A 139 18.61 -10.96 21.34
N GLU A 140 19.01 -11.89 20.45
CA GLU A 140 18.08 -12.61 19.58
C GLU A 140 17.64 -13.84 20.39
N PRO A 141 16.33 -14.10 20.56
CA PRO A 141 15.89 -15.33 21.20
C PRO A 141 16.31 -16.52 20.32
N GLU A 142 16.85 -17.55 20.97
CA GLU A 142 16.98 -18.87 20.38
C GLU A 142 15.59 -19.31 19.89
N PRO A 143 15.44 -19.81 18.64
CA PRO A 143 14.13 -20.21 18.15
C PRO A 143 13.54 -21.23 19.13
N GLU A 144 12.39 -20.90 19.71
CA GLU A 144 11.59 -21.86 20.46
C GLU A 144 11.40 -23.09 19.57
N ALA A 145 11.47 -24.28 20.18
CA ALA A 145 11.07 -25.49 19.45
C ALA A 145 9.65 -25.24 18.91
N PRO A 146 9.39 -25.50 17.61
CA PRO A 146 8.08 -25.23 17.03
C PRO A 146 7.02 -25.89 17.90
N ALA A 147 5.95 -25.16 18.19
CA ALA A 147 4.85 -25.73 18.93
C ALA A 147 4.39 -26.97 18.15
N THR A 148 4.01 -28.04 18.83
CA THR A 148 3.55 -29.27 18.16
C THR A 148 2.23 -29.70 18.73
N MET A 149 1.26 -29.93 17.84
CA MET A 149 -0.06 -30.44 18.14
C MET A 149 -0.37 -31.64 17.25
N THR A 150 -0.84 -32.73 17.86
CA THR A 150 -1.38 -33.87 17.12
C THR A 150 -2.78 -33.53 16.61
N THR A 151 -2.93 -33.43 15.30
CA THR A 151 -4.18 -33.15 14.60
C THR A 151 -4.71 -34.41 13.91
N GLU A 152 -6.03 -34.60 13.92
CA GLU A 152 -6.72 -35.65 13.17
C GLU A 152 -7.20 -35.12 11.82
N ILE A 153 -6.71 -35.72 10.73
CA ILE A 153 -7.15 -35.43 9.35
C ILE A 153 -7.98 -36.61 8.84
N VAL A 154 -9.21 -36.35 8.40
CA VAL A 154 -10.08 -37.34 7.76
C VAL A 154 -10.30 -36.97 6.30
N VAL A 155 -9.87 -37.83 5.38
CA VAL A 155 -10.18 -37.67 3.95
C VAL A 155 -11.49 -38.39 3.65
N LYS A 156 -12.53 -37.68 3.21
CA LYS A 156 -13.81 -38.28 2.79
C LYS A 156 -13.75 -38.64 1.32
N ALA A 157 -13.49 -39.92 1.00
CA ALA A 157 -13.26 -40.37 -0.36
C ALA A 157 -14.07 -41.61 -0.76
N TRP A 158 -14.26 -41.81 -2.07
CA TRP A 158 -14.79 -43.03 -2.68
C TRP A 158 -14.18 -43.23 -4.06
N GLY A 159 -14.36 -44.42 -4.65
CA GLY A 159 -13.63 -44.76 -5.86
C GLY A 159 -14.33 -45.79 -6.75
N ALA A 160 -13.99 -45.75 -8.03
CA ALA A 160 -14.35 -46.78 -8.98
C ALA A 160 -13.16 -47.72 -9.20
N ALA A 161 -13.28 -48.97 -8.73
CA ALA A 161 -12.23 -49.97 -8.93
C ALA A 161 -12.21 -50.44 -10.39
N THR A 162 -11.01 -50.58 -10.94
CA THR A 162 -10.80 -51.06 -12.32
C THR A 162 -10.02 -52.37 -12.28
N ASN A 163 -10.58 -53.41 -12.91
CA ASN A 163 -10.04 -54.77 -12.90
C ASN A 163 -9.77 -55.33 -11.47
N GLY A 164 -10.62 -54.99 -10.51
CA GLY A 164 -10.51 -55.42 -9.11
C GLY A 164 -9.51 -54.61 -8.26
N THR A 165 -8.83 -53.61 -8.83
CA THR A 165 -7.91 -52.74 -8.10
C THR A 165 -8.57 -51.38 -7.81
N PRO A 166 -8.79 -51.01 -6.54
CA PRO A 166 -9.34 -49.70 -6.17
C PRO A 166 -8.32 -48.56 -6.36
N PRO A 167 -8.77 -47.30 -6.43
CA PRO A 167 -7.88 -46.14 -6.34
C PRO A 167 -7.14 -46.13 -5.00
N HIS A 168 -5.91 -45.61 -5.04
CA HIS A 168 -5.00 -45.49 -3.91
C HIS A 168 -4.52 -44.05 -3.83
N PHE A 169 -4.44 -43.50 -2.62
CA PHE A 169 -3.84 -42.19 -2.42
C PHE A 169 -2.86 -42.20 -1.24
N LYS A 170 -1.88 -41.29 -1.30
CA LYS A 170 -1.05 -40.91 -0.15
C LYS A 170 -1.54 -39.58 0.41
N LEU A 171 -1.62 -39.46 1.73
CA LEU A 171 -1.81 -38.19 2.42
C LEU A 171 -0.44 -37.60 2.74
N LEU A 172 -0.21 -36.37 2.30
CA LEU A 172 0.97 -35.58 2.65
C LEU A 172 0.55 -34.37 3.48
N VAL A 173 1.39 -34.00 4.44
CA VAL A 173 1.32 -32.73 5.17
C VAL A 173 2.68 -32.06 5.08
N ASP A 174 2.71 -30.83 4.56
CA ASP A 174 3.95 -30.07 4.25
C ASP A 174 4.98 -30.91 3.48
N ASP A 175 4.53 -31.51 2.38
CA ASP A 175 5.31 -32.38 1.48
C ASP A 175 5.83 -33.69 2.10
N LYS A 176 5.43 -34.01 3.33
CA LYS A 176 5.80 -35.26 4.00
C LYS A 176 4.63 -36.24 3.98
N VAL A 177 4.87 -37.46 3.50
CA VAL A 177 3.86 -38.54 3.55
C VAL A 177 3.59 -38.91 5.01
N VAL A 178 2.33 -38.77 5.43
CA VAL A 178 1.86 -39.10 6.78
C VAL A 178 1.02 -40.39 6.81
N GLY A 179 0.54 -40.85 5.65
CA GLY A 179 -0.15 -42.13 5.49
C GLY A 179 -0.65 -42.37 4.07
N ASP A 180 -1.30 -43.51 3.86
CA ASP A 180 -1.89 -43.90 2.57
C ASP A 180 -3.16 -44.75 2.76
N ALA A 181 -4.01 -44.82 1.73
CA ALA A 181 -5.24 -45.60 1.77
C ALA A 181 -5.65 -46.13 0.38
N TRP A 182 -6.20 -47.35 0.37
CA TRP A 182 -6.91 -47.95 -0.76
C TRP A 182 -8.42 -47.73 -0.62
N VAL A 183 -9.03 -47.10 -1.62
CA VAL A 183 -10.41 -46.60 -1.57
C VAL A 183 -11.35 -47.55 -2.31
N SER A 184 -11.78 -48.62 -1.63
CA SER A 184 -12.73 -49.60 -2.19
C SER A 184 -14.20 -49.20 -2.02
N ALA A 185 -14.48 -48.16 -1.24
CA ALA A 185 -15.84 -47.67 -1.01
C ALA A 185 -16.41 -47.02 -2.28
N THR A 186 -17.70 -47.22 -2.54
CA THR A 186 -18.43 -46.65 -3.70
C THR A 186 -19.29 -45.43 -3.33
N SER A 187 -19.18 -44.96 -2.08
CA SER A 187 -19.83 -43.75 -1.56
C SER A 187 -18.90 -43.07 -0.54
N PRO A 188 -19.02 -41.75 -0.31
CA PRO A 188 -18.11 -41.01 0.56
C PRO A 188 -17.86 -41.72 1.90
N THR A 189 -16.61 -42.07 2.17
CA THR A 189 -16.17 -42.79 3.38
C THR A 189 -14.93 -42.10 3.94
N GLY A 190 -14.86 -41.94 5.27
CA GLY A 190 -13.73 -41.28 5.94
C GLY A 190 -12.53 -42.20 6.11
N TYR A 191 -11.35 -41.73 5.72
CA TYR A 191 -10.04 -42.34 5.96
C TYR A 191 -9.26 -41.42 6.91
N THR A 192 -8.98 -41.89 8.13
CA THR A 192 -8.46 -41.08 9.23
C THR A 192 -6.95 -41.24 9.40
N PHE A 193 -6.26 -40.12 9.59
CA PHE A 193 -4.82 -40.02 9.80
C PHE A 193 -4.54 -39.09 10.98
N LYS A 194 -3.42 -39.31 11.68
CA LYS A 194 -2.96 -38.44 12.78
C LYS A 194 -1.56 -37.95 12.47
N VAL A 195 -1.33 -36.65 12.63
CA VAL A 195 -0.08 -35.97 12.29
C VAL A 195 0.23 -34.91 13.33
N ASP A 196 1.50 -34.74 13.67
CA ASP A 196 1.96 -33.62 14.50
C ASP A 196 2.32 -32.44 13.59
N VAL A 197 1.71 -31.28 13.84
CA VAL A 197 1.87 -30.03 13.07
C VAL A 197 2.10 -28.85 14.02
N ASP A 198 2.52 -27.68 13.50
CA ASP A 198 2.65 -26.47 14.31
C ASP A 198 1.31 -25.72 14.36
N PRO A 199 0.64 -25.64 15.52
CA PRO A 199 -0.68 -25.02 15.60
C PRO A 199 -0.69 -23.52 15.28
N ASN A 200 0.48 -22.88 15.13
CA ASN A 200 0.59 -21.44 14.83
C ASN A 200 1.02 -21.17 13.38
N GLU A 201 1.16 -22.19 12.53
CA GLU A 201 1.49 -22.01 11.12
C GLU A 201 0.36 -22.54 10.22
N ALA A 202 0.26 -21.96 9.02
CA ALA A 202 -0.55 -22.53 7.95
C ALA A 202 0.15 -23.77 7.38
N HIS A 203 -0.64 -24.79 7.02
CA HIS A 203 -0.13 -26.09 6.57
C HIS A 203 -0.71 -26.51 5.23
N LYS A 204 0.10 -27.24 4.45
CA LYS A 204 -0.30 -27.82 3.17
C LYS A 204 -0.78 -29.25 3.40
N ILE A 205 -2.00 -29.59 3.03
CA ILE A 205 -2.53 -30.96 3.07
C ILE A 205 -2.78 -31.46 1.65
N GLN A 206 -2.15 -32.56 1.24
CA GLN A 206 -2.27 -33.09 -0.13
C GLN A 206 -2.76 -34.54 -0.16
N ILE A 207 -3.74 -34.79 -1.01
CA ILE A 207 -4.21 -36.13 -1.37
C ILE A 207 -3.62 -36.47 -2.73
N HIS A 208 -2.52 -37.22 -2.72
CA HIS A 208 -1.81 -37.64 -3.92
C HIS A 208 -2.40 -38.95 -4.45
N TYR A 209 -3.23 -38.86 -5.50
CA TYR A 209 -3.77 -39.99 -6.25
C TYR A 209 -2.69 -40.58 -7.16
N ASP A 210 -2.06 -41.68 -6.72
CA ASP A 210 -0.77 -42.14 -7.27
C ASP A 210 -0.84 -43.43 -8.10
N ASN A 211 -2.03 -44.01 -8.25
CA ASN A 211 -2.23 -45.26 -8.99
C ASN A 211 -3.26 -45.16 -10.11
N ASP A 212 -3.41 -43.98 -10.72
CA ASP A 212 -4.31 -43.81 -11.85
C ASP A 212 -3.98 -44.76 -13.02
N ALA A 213 -5.03 -45.34 -13.62
CA ALA A 213 -4.90 -46.26 -14.75
C ALA A 213 -6.24 -46.55 -15.43
N THR A 214 -6.25 -46.46 -16.77
CA THR A 214 -7.31 -47.03 -17.59
C THR A 214 -6.99 -48.49 -17.95
N VAL A 215 -7.86 -49.44 -17.57
CA VAL A 215 -7.71 -50.87 -17.87
C VAL A 215 -8.97 -51.37 -18.59
N ASN A 216 -8.80 -51.99 -19.77
CA ASN A 216 -9.89 -52.47 -20.63
C ASN A 216 -10.95 -51.39 -20.97
N GLY A 217 -10.53 -50.13 -21.10
CA GLY A 217 -11.42 -49.01 -21.41
C GLY A 217 -12.28 -48.52 -20.24
N GLN A 218 -12.08 -49.08 -19.04
CA GLN A 218 -12.63 -48.55 -17.79
C GLN A 218 -11.53 -47.76 -17.06
N ASP A 219 -11.89 -46.58 -16.61
CA ASP A 219 -10.97 -45.66 -15.94
C ASP A 219 -11.06 -45.78 -14.43
N ARG A 220 -9.91 -45.80 -13.76
CA ARG A 220 -9.87 -45.81 -12.29
C ARG A 220 -9.98 -44.37 -11.84
N ASN A 221 -11.02 -44.06 -11.07
CA ASN A 221 -11.27 -42.69 -10.63
C ASN A 221 -11.33 -42.64 -9.12
N LEU A 222 -10.63 -41.68 -8.53
CA LEU A 222 -10.77 -41.30 -7.13
C LEU A 222 -11.73 -40.12 -7.03
N PHE A 223 -12.58 -40.13 -6.02
CA PHE A 223 -13.43 -39.01 -5.69
C PHE A 223 -13.19 -38.62 -4.24
N VAL A 224 -13.01 -37.33 -3.99
CA VAL A 224 -12.77 -36.77 -2.65
C VAL A 224 -13.80 -35.68 -2.43
N GLN A 225 -14.69 -35.85 -1.44
CA GLN A 225 -15.68 -34.84 -1.09
C GLN A 225 -15.03 -33.64 -0.38
N GLY A 226 -14.01 -33.92 0.41
CA GLY A 226 -13.26 -32.94 1.19
C GLY A 226 -12.46 -33.61 2.28
N ILE A 227 -11.86 -32.79 3.13
CA ILE A 227 -11.16 -33.20 4.34
C ILE A 227 -11.86 -32.65 5.58
N THR A 228 -11.63 -33.29 6.73
CA THR A 228 -11.89 -32.66 8.02
C THR A 228 -10.64 -32.63 8.87
N ILE A 229 -10.41 -31.53 9.56
CA ILE A 229 -9.26 -31.29 10.45
C ILE A 229 -9.83 -31.05 11.85
N ASP A 230 -9.62 -32.00 12.76
CA ASP A 230 -10.22 -32.01 14.11
C ASP A 230 -11.74 -31.72 14.10
N GLY A 231 -12.43 -32.20 13.06
CA GLY A 231 -13.87 -32.04 12.87
C GLY A 231 -14.31 -30.80 12.07
N GLN A 232 -13.41 -29.88 11.76
CA GLN A 232 -13.66 -28.73 10.87
C GLN A 232 -13.58 -29.18 9.41
N GLU A 233 -14.59 -28.90 8.58
CA GLU A 233 -14.70 -29.42 7.21
C GLU A 233 -14.23 -28.41 6.16
N ILE A 234 -13.41 -28.88 5.21
CA ILE A 234 -13.03 -28.15 4.00
C ILE A 234 -13.41 -29.00 2.79
N LYS A 235 -14.25 -28.47 1.90
CA LYS A 235 -14.70 -29.20 0.70
C LYS A 235 -13.62 -29.20 -0.37
N SER A 236 -13.58 -30.23 -1.20
CA SER A 236 -12.65 -30.26 -2.34
C SER A 236 -12.93 -29.18 -3.38
N THR A 237 -14.09 -28.51 -3.33
CA THR A 237 -14.46 -27.38 -4.19
C THR A 237 -14.30 -26.02 -3.50
N ASP A 238 -13.71 -26.00 -2.30
CA ASP A 238 -13.45 -24.78 -1.55
C ASP A 238 -12.32 -23.97 -2.22
N PRO A 239 -12.32 -22.61 -2.16
CA PRO A 239 -11.21 -21.80 -2.69
C PRO A 239 -9.82 -22.13 -2.10
N LEU A 240 -9.77 -22.76 -0.93
CA LEU A 240 -8.52 -23.28 -0.34
C LEU A 240 -7.97 -24.52 -1.06
N ALA A 241 -8.76 -25.13 -1.95
CA ALA A 241 -8.43 -26.38 -2.63
C ALA A 241 -8.06 -26.17 -4.10
N SER A 242 -7.07 -26.92 -4.55
CA SER A 242 -6.55 -26.93 -5.92
C SER A 242 -6.14 -28.35 -6.31
N TYR A 243 -6.09 -28.62 -7.61
CA TYR A 243 -5.80 -29.95 -8.14
C TYR A 243 -4.76 -29.89 -9.26
N ASP A 244 -3.56 -30.36 -8.97
CA ASP A 244 -2.50 -30.54 -9.96
C ASP A 244 -2.68 -31.86 -10.71
N LYS A 245 -2.96 -31.76 -12.01
CA LYS A 245 -3.31 -32.89 -12.87
C LYS A 245 -2.06 -33.53 -13.47
N GLY A 246 -1.84 -34.79 -13.13
CA GLY A 246 -0.78 -35.63 -13.67
C GLY A 246 0.45 -35.62 -12.76
N PRO A 247 1.66 -35.34 -13.29
CA PRO A 247 2.83 -35.09 -12.45
C PRO A 247 2.55 -33.95 -11.47
N VAL A 248 2.82 -34.16 -10.18
CA VAL A 248 2.70 -33.11 -9.15
C VAL A 248 3.90 -32.17 -9.25
N ASP A 249 3.85 -31.23 -10.21
CA ASP A 249 4.93 -30.30 -10.56
C ASP A 249 4.49 -28.83 -10.63
N GLY A 250 3.25 -28.52 -10.24
CA GLY A 250 2.68 -27.17 -10.17
C GLY A 250 2.40 -26.54 -11.53
N LYS A 251 2.37 -27.32 -12.62
CA LYS A 251 2.19 -26.77 -13.99
C LYS A 251 0.78 -26.92 -14.53
N PHE A 252 0.02 -27.89 -14.05
CA PHE A 252 -1.34 -28.18 -14.52
C PHE A 252 -2.33 -28.12 -13.36
N VAL A 253 -2.22 -27.04 -12.58
CA VAL A 253 -3.10 -26.74 -11.45
C VAL A 253 -4.43 -26.22 -11.97
N VAL A 254 -5.52 -26.72 -11.40
CA VAL A 254 -6.87 -26.18 -11.58
C VAL A 254 -7.55 -25.99 -10.23
N ALA A 255 -8.65 -25.25 -10.21
CA ALA A 255 -9.51 -25.16 -9.03
C ALA A 255 -9.90 -26.56 -8.52
N GLY A 256 -9.96 -26.70 -7.19
CA GLY A 256 -10.31 -27.94 -6.53
C GLY A 256 -11.64 -28.51 -7.04
N GLN A 257 -11.70 -29.84 -7.15
CA GLN A 257 -12.88 -30.56 -7.60
C GLN A 257 -12.98 -31.92 -6.91
N GLU A 258 -14.20 -32.45 -6.82
CA GLU A 258 -14.40 -33.75 -6.17
C GLU A 258 -13.86 -34.92 -7.00
N GLY A 259 -13.94 -34.84 -8.33
CA GLY A 259 -13.54 -35.93 -9.23
C GLY A 259 -12.08 -35.82 -9.65
N LEU A 260 -11.25 -36.79 -9.23
CA LEU A 260 -9.85 -36.92 -9.62
C LEU A 260 -9.78 -38.01 -10.70
N PHE A 261 -9.99 -37.58 -11.95
CA PHE A 261 -10.01 -38.46 -13.13
C PHE A 261 -8.62 -38.76 -13.70
N TRP A 262 -7.59 -38.13 -13.16
CA TRP A 262 -6.20 -38.35 -13.53
C TRP A 262 -5.37 -38.54 -12.27
N GLY A 263 -4.24 -39.23 -12.36
CA GLY A 263 -3.24 -39.18 -11.29
C GLY A 263 -2.86 -37.73 -10.99
N GLY A 264 -2.43 -37.42 -9.76
CA GLY A 264 -2.11 -36.04 -9.36
C GLY A 264 -2.35 -35.77 -7.88
N ALA A 265 -2.35 -34.50 -7.48
CA ALA A 265 -2.52 -34.11 -6.09
C ALA A 265 -3.65 -33.09 -5.93
N LEU A 266 -4.66 -33.41 -5.12
CA LEU A 266 -5.61 -32.44 -4.60
C LEU A 266 -5.00 -31.84 -3.33
N THR A 267 -4.64 -30.55 -3.37
CA THR A 267 -4.00 -29.79 -2.30
C THR A 267 -5.02 -28.91 -1.58
N PHE A 268 -4.85 -28.74 -0.28
CA PHE A 268 -5.51 -27.76 0.56
C PHE A 268 -4.45 -26.90 1.24
N GLY A 269 -4.47 -25.59 1.01
CA GLY A 269 -3.72 -24.62 1.81
C GLY A 269 -4.56 -24.22 3.03
N VAL A 270 -4.15 -24.64 4.22
CA VAL A 270 -5.01 -24.52 5.41
C VAL A 270 -4.41 -23.51 6.39
N PRO A 271 -5.14 -22.45 6.78
CA PRO A 271 -4.65 -21.49 7.77
C PRO A 271 -4.50 -22.12 9.16
N GLU A 272 -3.66 -21.50 9.99
CA GLU A 272 -3.38 -21.90 11.37
C GLU A 272 -4.65 -22.08 12.23
N GLU A 273 -5.73 -21.36 11.90
CA GLU A 273 -7.04 -21.39 12.57
C GLU A 273 -7.66 -22.80 12.66
N TYR A 274 -7.33 -23.69 11.72
CA TYR A 274 -7.85 -25.06 11.69
C TYR A 274 -7.12 -26.00 12.66
N PHE A 275 -5.95 -25.61 13.18
CA PHE A 275 -5.07 -26.44 14.00
C PHE A 275 -5.12 -26.08 15.49
N GLY A 276 -6.14 -25.33 15.94
CA GLY A 276 -6.44 -25.14 17.35
C GLY A 276 -5.44 -24.27 18.13
N GLY A 277 -4.49 -23.64 17.45
CA GLY A 277 -3.66 -22.60 18.05
C GLY A 277 -4.56 -21.45 18.55
N PRO A 278 -4.30 -20.88 19.74
CA PRO A 278 -4.87 -19.59 20.03
C PRO A 278 -4.39 -18.66 18.91
N TYR A 279 -5.33 -18.02 18.21
CA TYR A 279 -4.98 -16.81 17.48
C TYR A 279 -4.33 -15.87 18.49
N VAL A 280 -3.00 -15.84 18.51
CA VAL A 280 -2.22 -14.85 19.21
C VAL A 280 -1.93 -13.82 18.13
N PRO A 281 -2.82 -12.84 17.91
CA PRO A 281 -2.41 -11.72 17.10
C PRO A 281 -1.13 -11.20 17.76
N PRO A 282 -0.06 -10.92 16.99
CA PRO A 282 1.05 -10.19 17.58
C PRO A 282 0.45 -8.99 18.30
N PRO A 283 0.87 -8.70 19.54
CA PRO A 283 0.29 -7.60 20.31
C PRO A 283 0.18 -6.39 19.38
N PRO A 284 -0.96 -5.69 19.36
CA PRO A 284 -1.14 -4.59 18.43
C PRO A 284 0.09 -3.71 18.52
N PRO A 285 0.74 -3.37 17.40
CA PRO A 285 1.67 -2.28 17.43
C PRO A 285 0.85 -1.16 18.03
N PRO A 286 1.42 -0.41 18.98
CA PRO A 286 0.82 0.86 19.31
C PRO A 286 0.51 1.54 17.96
N PRO A 287 -0.71 2.08 17.77
CA PRO A 287 -1.06 2.75 16.52
C PRO A 287 0.13 3.60 16.11
N PRO A 288 0.61 3.55 14.83
CA PRO A 288 1.84 4.21 14.45
C PRO A 288 1.76 5.63 14.97
N VAL A 289 2.56 5.88 16.00
CA VAL A 289 2.52 7.14 16.69
C VAL A 289 2.99 8.11 15.64
N THR A 290 2.09 8.97 15.17
CA THR A 290 2.47 10.02 14.24
C THR A 290 3.28 11.01 15.05
N LEU A 291 4.58 10.74 15.14
CA LEU A 291 5.48 11.57 15.90
C LEU A 291 5.68 12.86 15.12
N THR A 292 5.17 13.95 15.65
CA THR A 292 5.35 15.28 15.09
C THR A 292 6.61 15.91 15.70
N PRO A 293 7.52 16.49 14.88
CA PRO A 293 8.59 17.32 15.39
C PRO A 293 8.01 18.41 16.30
N THR A 294 8.41 18.40 17.56
CA THR A 294 7.92 19.30 18.60
C THR A 294 9.07 20.10 19.18
N ASP A 295 8.98 21.42 19.08
CA ASP A 295 9.95 22.31 19.70
C ASP A 295 9.62 22.54 21.19
N ILE A 296 10.60 22.25 22.05
CA ILE A 296 10.58 22.59 23.46
C ILE A 296 11.62 23.68 23.71
N VAL A 297 11.16 24.85 24.15
CA VAL A 297 12.02 26.01 24.44
C VAL A 297 12.02 26.29 25.94
N VAL A 298 13.13 25.99 26.61
CA VAL A 298 13.33 26.35 28.02
C VAL A 298 13.89 27.77 28.08
N THR A 299 13.16 28.71 28.67
CA THR A 299 13.66 30.07 28.89
C THR A 299 14.27 30.17 30.29
N ALA A 300 15.60 30.19 30.38
CA ALA A 300 16.34 30.09 31.65
C ALA A 300 17.54 31.04 31.75
N TRP A 301 17.97 31.33 32.98
CA TRP A 301 19.19 32.09 33.32
C TRP A 301 19.82 31.54 34.60
N GLY A 302 21.02 32.00 34.94
CA GLY A 302 21.79 31.36 35.99
C GLY A 302 22.70 32.28 36.79
N GLN A 303 22.87 31.94 38.06
CA GLN A 303 23.92 32.50 38.91
C GLN A 303 25.07 31.50 39.00
N SER A 304 26.22 31.86 38.43
CA SER A 304 27.43 31.02 38.48
C SER A 304 28.08 31.05 39.87
N ALA A 305 28.64 29.92 40.31
CA ALA A 305 29.50 29.85 41.49
C ALA A 305 30.83 29.18 41.14
N GLY A 306 31.95 29.74 41.60
CA GLY A 306 33.29 29.25 41.27
C GLY A 306 33.65 29.31 39.78
N GLY A 307 33.05 30.24 39.02
CA GLY A 307 33.24 30.36 37.57
C GLY A 307 32.48 29.32 36.73
N VAL A 308 31.62 28.51 37.35
CA VAL A 308 30.82 27.49 36.66
C VAL A 308 29.34 27.86 36.75
N ALA A 309 28.69 27.93 35.58
CA ALA A 309 27.27 28.21 35.43
C ALA A 309 26.40 27.00 35.81
N PRO A 310 25.14 27.22 36.24
CA PRO A 310 24.16 26.14 36.39
C PRO A 310 23.95 25.41 35.05
N HIS A 311 23.89 24.10 35.15
CA HIS A 311 23.69 23.16 34.06
C HIS A 311 22.37 22.41 34.29
N PHE A 312 21.60 22.22 33.24
CA PHE A 312 20.40 21.42 33.32
C PHE A 312 20.31 20.44 32.15
N LYS A 313 19.62 19.33 32.39
CA LYS A 313 19.17 18.40 31.34
C LYS A 313 17.68 18.61 31.11
N LEU A 314 17.28 18.64 29.85
CA LEU A 314 15.89 18.51 29.47
C LEU A 314 15.59 17.02 29.30
N LEU A 315 14.56 16.53 30.00
CA LEU A 315 14.03 15.20 29.82
C LEU A 315 12.58 15.28 29.35
N VAL A 316 12.20 14.35 28.48
CA VAL A 316 10.81 14.10 28.09
C VAL A 316 10.51 12.65 28.40
N ASP A 317 9.47 12.40 29.19
CA ASP A 317 9.06 11.06 29.66
C ASP A 317 10.23 10.26 30.26
N GLY A 318 11.10 10.95 31.00
CA GLY A 318 12.27 10.37 31.67
C GLY A 318 13.50 10.14 30.77
N LYS A 319 13.44 10.46 29.47
CA LYS A 319 14.58 10.37 28.54
C LYS A 319 15.23 11.73 28.34
N VAL A 320 16.56 11.80 28.41
CA VAL A 320 17.30 13.05 28.13
C VAL A 320 17.20 13.38 26.64
N VAL A 321 16.65 14.55 26.32
CA VAL A 321 16.53 15.06 24.94
C VAL A 321 17.56 16.15 24.63
N GLY A 322 18.15 16.76 25.66
CA GLY A 322 19.22 17.74 25.49
C GLY A 322 19.68 18.32 26.83
N GLU A 323 20.64 19.23 26.77
CA GLU A 323 21.19 19.90 27.96
C GLU A 323 21.53 21.36 27.68
N GLY A 324 21.58 22.18 28.73
CA GLY A 324 21.83 23.62 28.64
C GLY A 324 22.67 24.14 29.80
N ARG A 325 23.48 25.18 29.54
CA ARG A 325 24.22 25.94 30.57
C ARG A 325 23.73 27.38 30.61
N ALA A 326 23.11 27.78 31.71
CA ALA A 326 22.59 29.13 31.86
C ALA A 326 23.70 30.08 32.33
N THR A 327 24.49 30.59 31.39
CA THR A 327 25.66 31.46 31.63
C THR A 327 25.30 32.94 31.78
N SER A 328 24.11 33.33 31.33
CA SER A 328 23.60 34.70 31.39
C SER A 328 22.91 35.00 32.73
N SER A 329 22.93 36.27 33.14
CA SER A 329 22.10 36.79 34.24
C SER A 329 20.67 37.16 33.81
N ASP A 330 20.39 37.19 32.50
CA ASP A 330 19.08 37.47 31.92
C ASP A 330 18.49 36.21 31.24
N PRO A 331 17.15 36.01 31.25
CA PRO A 331 16.50 34.84 30.63
C PRO A 331 16.89 34.65 29.17
N GLN A 332 17.37 33.45 28.81
CA GLN A 332 17.72 33.06 27.44
C GLN A 332 16.94 31.80 27.01
N PRO A 333 16.55 31.69 25.73
CA PRO A 333 15.91 30.49 25.22
C PRO A 333 16.94 29.38 24.93
N PHE A 334 16.59 28.16 25.31
CA PHE A 334 17.28 26.92 24.95
C PHE A 334 16.27 26.04 24.21
N THR A 335 16.46 25.87 22.89
CA THR A 335 15.52 25.13 22.02
C THR A 335 15.99 23.69 21.82
N PHE A 336 15.05 22.76 21.93
CA PHE A 336 15.25 21.34 21.71
C PHE A 336 14.10 20.82 20.83
N THR A 337 14.39 20.18 19.72
CA THR A 337 13.38 19.56 18.86
C THR A 337 13.34 18.06 19.13
N VAL A 338 12.14 17.53 19.42
CA VAL A 338 11.92 16.11 19.70
C VAL A 338 10.66 15.63 18.99
N ASN A 339 10.72 14.44 18.40
CA ASN A 339 9.56 13.82 17.76
C ASN A 339 8.67 13.18 18.84
N LEU A 340 7.45 13.70 19.02
CA LEU A 340 6.50 13.30 20.07
C LEU A 340 5.09 13.06 19.51
N ASP A 341 4.26 12.31 20.23
CA ASP A 341 2.85 12.12 19.85
C ASP A 341 2.05 13.37 20.20
N ALA A 342 1.53 14.08 19.20
CA ALA A 342 0.73 15.28 19.44
C ALA A 342 -0.60 14.99 20.19
N LYS A 343 -1.05 13.74 20.24
CA LYS A 343 -2.34 13.35 20.83
C LYS A 343 -2.24 12.90 22.28
N GLU A 344 -1.04 12.78 22.83
CA GLU A 344 -0.80 12.25 24.19
C GLU A 344 -0.23 13.32 25.13
N ALA A 345 -0.45 13.14 26.43
CA ALA A 345 0.19 13.96 27.46
C ALA A 345 1.64 13.47 27.68
N HIS A 346 2.57 14.41 27.82
CA HIS A 346 3.98 14.10 28.10
C HIS A 346 4.48 14.81 29.35
N LYS A 347 5.48 14.23 30.01
CA LYS A 347 6.15 14.84 31.16
C LYS A 347 7.45 15.49 30.73
N ILE A 348 7.54 16.81 30.88
CA ILE A 348 8.76 17.57 30.58
C ILE A 348 9.49 17.86 31.89
N GLN A 349 10.80 17.59 31.96
CA GLN A 349 11.59 17.81 33.18
C GLN A 349 12.84 18.62 32.88
N ILE A 350 13.03 19.71 33.62
CA ILE A 350 14.24 20.52 33.61
C ILE A 350 15.03 20.14 34.85
N HIS A 351 15.98 19.22 34.67
CA HIS A 351 16.77 18.67 35.76
C HIS A 351 18.04 19.49 35.96
N TYR A 352 18.05 20.33 36.99
CA TYR A 352 19.21 21.08 37.46
C TYR A 352 20.16 20.15 38.22
N ASP A 353 21.27 19.77 37.59
CA ASP A 353 22.07 18.60 37.99
C ASP A 353 23.46 18.92 38.57
N ASN A 354 23.86 20.19 38.59
CA ASN A 354 25.19 20.60 39.05
C ASN A 354 25.14 21.64 40.19
N ASP A 355 24.14 21.56 41.05
CA ASP A 355 24.04 22.45 42.21
C ASP A 355 25.25 22.34 43.16
N ALA A 356 25.77 23.49 43.61
CA ALA A 356 26.89 23.57 44.55
C ALA A 356 27.10 24.98 45.11
N VAL A 357 27.39 25.05 46.41
CA VAL A 357 27.92 26.26 47.06
C VAL A 357 29.45 26.28 46.95
N VAL A 358 30.00 27.28 46.27
CA VAL A 358 31.45 27.45 46.08
C VAL A 358 31.88 28.80 46.66
N ASN A 359 32.83 28.79 47.61
CA ASN A 359 33.33 29.99 48.29
C ASN A 359 32.23 30.88 48.91
N GLY A 360 31.17 30.27 49.42
CA GLY A 360 30.03 30.98 50.02
C GLY A 360 29.06 31.60 49.01
N GLN A 361 29.30 31.43 47.70
CA GLN A 361 28.35 31.77 46.65
C GLN A 361 27.59 30.52 46.21
N ASP A 362 26.28 30.64 46.14
CA ASP A 362 25.40 29.56 45.70
C ASP A 362 25.22 29.59 44.18
N ARG A 363 25.18 28.40 43.55
CA ARG A 363 24.89 28.25 42.13
C ARG A 363 23.39 28.03 42.01
N ASN A 364 22.72 28.85 41.22
CA ASN A 364 21.26 28.78 41.12
C ASN A 364 20.84 28.81 39.66
N LEU A 365 19.95 27.90 39.28
CA LEU A 365 19.24 27.94 38.01
C LEU A 365 17.93 28.70 38.19
N PHE A 366 17.58 29.52 37.21
CA PHE A 366 16.28 30.17 37.15
C PHE A 366 15.60 29.82 35.83
N VAL A 367 14.35 29.36 35.90
CA VAL A 367 13.54 29.01 34.72
C VAL A 367 12.32 29.92 34.70
N LYS A 368 12.16 30.70 33.65
CA LYS A 368 10.98 31.58 33.49
C LYS A 368 9.77 30.78 33.02
N SER A 369 9.98 29.98 31.97
CA SER A 369 8.92 29.25 31.28
C SER A 369 9.50 28.14 30.40
N VAL A 370 8.63 27.22 30.03
CA VAL A 370 8.85 26.20 29.02
C VAL A 370 7.81 26.42 27.92
N SER A 371 8.23 26.65 26.68
CA SER A 371 7.34 26.63 25.53
C SER A 371 7.32 25.22 24.95
N ILE A 372 6.15 24.65 24.70
CA ILE A 372 5.95 23.33 24.09
C ILE A 372 5.12 23.56 22.83
N ASN A 373 5.68 23.26 21.66
CA ASN A 373 5.05 23.48 20.36
C ASN A 373 4.40 24.88 20.19
N GLY A 374 5.03 25.93 20.75
CA GLY A 374 4.51 27.30 20.74
C GLY A 374 3.59 27.70 21.90
N HIS A 375 3.13 26.74 22.72
CA HIS A 375 2.36 27.00 23.94
C HIS A 375 3.29 27.25 25.13
N THR A 376 3.21 28.44 25.73
CA THR A 376 4.08 28.82 26.86
C THR A 376 3.49 28.43 28.21
N VAL A 377 4.19 27.59 28.96
CA VAL A 377 3.91 27.24 30.36
C VAL A 377 4.88 28.00 31.27
N ALA A 378 4.35 28.83 32.18
CA ALA A 378 5.17 29.53 33.17
C ALA A 378 5.72 28.53 34.20
N ALA A 379 6.93 28.75 34.72
CA ALA A 379 7.50 27.90 35.77
C ALA A 379 6.69 27.89 37.08
N THR A 380 5.76 28.83 37.24
CA THR A 380 4.84 28.97 38.38
C THR A 380 3.42 28.46 38.08
N ASP A 381 3.19 27.89 36.89
CA ASP A 381 1.88 27.35 36.53
C ASP A 381 1.46 26.21 37.47
N SER A 382 0.16 26.04 37.64
CA SER A 382 -0.44 24.97 38.43
C SER A 382 -0.06 23.55 37.98
N MET A 383 0.29 23.36 36.70
CA MET A 383 0.77 22.07 36.16
C MET A 383 2.26 21.81 36.39
N VAL A 384 2.97 22.77 37.01
CA VAL A 384 4.41 22.67 37.26
C VAL A 384 4.68 22.37 38.73
N THR A 385 5.56 21.41 38.97
CA THR A 385 6.08 21.08 40.30
C THR A 385 7.60 21.13 40.30
N TYR A 386 8.21 21.30 41.46
CA TYR A 386 9.66 21.27 41.64
C TYR A 386 10.02 20.21 42.68
N ASP A 387 10.66 19.15 42.23
CA ASP A 387 11.20 18.09 43.09
C ASP A 387 12.62 18.44 43.50
N LYS A 388 12.81 18.77 44.78
CA LYS A 388 14.07 19.31 45.29
C LYS A 388 15.01 18.20 45.72
N GLY A 389 16.28 18.35 45.37
CA GLY A 389 17.35 17.44 45.73
C GLY A 389 17.37 16.22 44.82
N ALA A 390 17.24 15.03 45.42
CA ALA A 390 17.12 13.80 44.64
C ALA A 390 15.75 13.79 43.96
N VAL A 391 15.73 13.58 42.63
CA VAL A 391 14.49 13.51 41.85
C VAL A 391 13.80 12.16 42.10
N ASP A 392 13.21 12.01 43.29
CA ASP A 392 12.63 10.76 43.81
C ASP A 392 11.14 10.90 44.21
N GLY A 393 10.54 12.06 43.96
CA GLY A 393 9.14 12.37 44.20
C GLY A 393 8.76 12.63 45.66
N LYS A 394 9.73 12.77 46.57
CA LYS A 394 9.43 12.99 48.01
C LYS A 394 9.38 14.46 48.41
N ASP A 395 10.29 15.28 47.89
CA ASP A 395 10.47 16.69 48.30
C ASP A 395 9.88 17.68 47.28
N VAL A 396 8.68 17.33 46.79
CA VAL A 396 7.97 18.06 45.72
C VAL A 396 7.23 19.28 46.28
N VAL A 397 7.53 20.45 45.72
CA VAL A 397 6.82 21.71 45.96
C VAL A 397 6.16 22.22 44.68
N LYS A 398 5.36 23.29 44.78
CA LYS A 398 4.80 23.96 43.59
C LYS A 398 5.93 24.54 42.73
N GLY A 399 5.70 24.59 41.42
CA GLY A 399 6.59 25.22 40.47
C GLY A 399 6.96 26.64 40.88
N GLN A 400 8.22 26.99 40.68
CA GLN A 400 8.78 28.30 40.99
C GLN A 400 9.93 28.60 40.02
N GLU A 401 10.22 29.88 39.79
CA GLU A 401 11.28 30.26 38.85
C GLU A 401 12.68 29.94 39.38
N GLY A 402 12.92 30.15 40.69
CA GLY A 402 14.24 29.93 41.30
C GLY A 402 14.44 28.49 41.77
N LEU A 403 15.36 27.76 41.15
CA LEU A 403 15.80 26.44 41.57
C LEU A 403 17.10 26.59 42.38
N PHE A 404 16.93 26.79 43.70
CA PHE A 404 18.02 27.02 44.65
C PHE A 404 18.71 25.74 45.16
N TRP A 405 18.23 24.58 44.73
CA TRP A 405 18.82 23.29 45.04
C TRP A 405 18.88 22.47 43.74
N GLY A 406 19.79 21.50 43.65
CA GLY A 406 19.70 20.48 42.60
C GLY A 406 18.31 19.84 42.60
N GLY A 407 17.81 19.34 41.47
CA GLY A 407 16.47 18.77 41.39
C GLY A 407 15.79 19.02 40.04
N ALA A 408 14.51 18.68 39.90
CA ALA A 408 13.80 18.76 38.63
C ALA A 408 12.53 19.62 38.71
N LEU A 409 12.44 20.62 37.83
CA LEU A 409 11.17 21.30 37.54
C LEU A 409 10.40 20.43 36.55
N ASN A 410 9.29 19.84 37.00
CA ASN A 410 8.46 18.91 36.24
C ASN A 410 7.22 19.65 35.72
N VAL A 411 6.96 19.54 34.43
CA VAL A 411 5.74 20.00 33.76
C VAL A 411 4.96 18.76 33.34
N ASP A 412 3.81 18.53 33.96
CA ASP A 412 2.88 17.49 33.53
C ASP A 412 2.00 18.08 32.40
N ALA A 413 2.51 18.03 31.16
CA ALA A 413 1.95 18.72 30.02
C ALA A 413 0.82 17.90 29.37
N PRO A 414 -0.43 18.40 29.29
CA PRO A 414 -1.51 17.69 28.62
C PRO A 414 -1.34 17.69 27.10
N ALA A 415 -1.99 16.73 26.42
CA ALA A 415 -1.97 16.57 24.94
C ALA A 415 -2.22 17.87 24.16
N SER A 416 -3.09 18.75 24.66
CA SER A 416 -3.40 20.03 24.03
C SER A 416 -2.21 20.99 23.90
N LEU A 417 -1.09 20.76 24.59
CA LEU A 417 0.15 21.54 24.43
C LEU A 417 1.07 21.00 23.32
N PHE A 418 0.77 19.82 22.78
CA PHE A 418 1.52 19.18 21.70
C PHE A 418 0.81 19.29 20.36
N GLU A 419 -0.50 19.53 20.35
CA GLU A 419 -1.22 19.97 19.14
C GLU A 419 -0.65 21.32 18.66
N PRO A 420 -0.45 21.49 17.33
CA PRO A 420 -0.13 22.79 16.77
C PRO A 420 -1.16 23.81 17.27
N PRO A 421 -0.75 24.98 17.80
CA PRO A 421 -1.69 26.05 18.07
C PRO A 421 -2.52 26.27 16.80
N ALA A 422 -3.85 26.42 16.94
CA ALA A 422 -4.71 26.73 15.81
C ALA A 422 -4.01 27.80 14.97
N GLU A 423 -3.65 27.44 13.73
CA GLU A 423 -2.76 28.26 12.93
C GLU A 423 -3.37 29.66 12.90
N PRO A 424 -2.63 30.71 13.30
CA PRO A 424 -3.16 32.05 13.19
C PRO A 424 -3.60 32.22 11.73
N PRO A 425 -4.81 32.75 11.48
CA PRO A 425 -5.35 32.82 10.14
C PRO A 425 -4.29 33.44 9.23
N PRO A 426 -3.97 32.80 8.10
CA PRO A 426 -2.81 33.18 7.32
C PRO A 426 -2.90 34.68 6.99
N PRO A 427 -1.76 35.40 7.03
CA PRO A 427 -1.77 36.84 6.92
C PRO A 427 -2.46 37.24 5.60
N PRO A 428 -3.24 38.33 5.61
CA PRO A 428 -3.89 38.80 4.41
C PRO A 428 -2.86 39.06 3.31
N PRO A 429 -3.18 38.79 2.03
CA PRO A 429 -2.26 39.04 0.93
C PRO A 429 -1.75 40.48 0.92
N SER A 430 -0.44 40.66 0.72
CA SER A 430 0.23 41.97 0.79
C SER A 430 0.63 42.57 -0.58
N GLY A 431 0.51 41.80 -1.65
CA GLY A 431 0.80 42.24 -3.03
C GLY A 431 -0.42 42.83 -3.76
N PRO A 432 -0.23 43.52 -4.90
CA PRO A 432 -1.32 43.96 -5.76
C PRO A 432 -2.16 42.76 -6.21
N ALA A 433 -3.47 42.81 -5.96
CA ALA A 433 -4.41 41.77 -6.35
C ALA A 433 -5.81 42.34 -6.57
N PHE A 434 -6.60 41.61 -7.35
CA PHE A 434 -8.05 41.76 -7.34
C PHE A 434 -8.69 40.75 -6.38
N TYR A 435 -9.92 41.03 -5.99
CA TYR A 435 -10.70 40.21 -5.09
C TYR A 435 -12.08 39.94 -5.67
N VAL A 436 -12.56 38.71 -5.51
CA VAL A 436 -13.94 38.31 -5.83
C VAL A 436 -14.63 37.87 -4.54
N ALA A 437 -15.84 38.34 -4.28
CA ALA A 437 -16.61 37.97 -3.09
C ALA A 437 -18.10 37.84 -3.40
N ALA A 438 -18.81 36.96 -2.67
CA ALA A 438 -20.26 36.79 -2.79
C ALA A 438 -21.08 38.07 -2.49
N ASN A 439 -20.52 39.01 -1.73
CA ASN A 439 -21.09 40.33 -1.45
C ASN A 439 -20.49 41.46 -2.32
N GLY A 440 -19.73 41.09 -3.37
CA GLY A 440 -19.08 42.01 -4.31
C GLY A 440 -20.02 42.66 -5.31
N LYS A 441 -19.48 43.58 -6.13
CA LYS A 441 -20.16 44.17 -7.29
C LYS A 441 -19.19 44.38 -8.44
N ASP A 442 -19.58 43.97 -9.65
CA ASP A 442 -18.71 44.11 -10.84
C ASP A 442 -18.48 45.56 -11.30
N THR A 443 -19.23 46.51 -10.72
CA THR A 443 -19.03 47.96 -10.90
C THR A 443 -17.96 48.55 -9.97
N TRP A 444 -17.47 47.80 -8.97
CA TRP A 444 -16.41 48.23 -8.07
C TRP A 444 -15.02 48.06 -8.72
N SER A 445 -13.97 48.52 -8.04
CA SER A 445 -12.59 48.44 -8.52
C SER A 445 -11.99 47.04 -8.41
N GLY A 446 -12.52 46.21 -7.51
CA GLY A 446 -12.01 44.88 -7.21
C GLY A 446 -10.74 44.88 -6.35
N LYS A 447 -10.20 46.04 -5.96
CA LYS A 447 -8.90 46.15 -5.26
C LYS A 447 -8.97 46.01 -3.74
N LEU A 448 -10.19 45.92 -3.19
CA LEU A 448 -10.43 45.73 -1.76
C LEU A 448 -10.98 44.33 -1.50
N SER A 449 -10.45 43.65 -0.50
CA SER A 449 -10.88 42.30 -0.11
C SER A 449 -12.27 42.25 0.53
N ALA A 450 -12.78 43.40 0.97
CA ALA A 450 -14.12 43.59 1.51
C ALA A 450 -14.69 44.95 1.05
N PRO A 451 -16.02 45.13 1.02
CA PRO A 451 -16.63 46.42 0.76
C PRO A 451 -16.11 47.51 1.72
N ASN A 452 -15.86 48.71 1.20
CA ASN A 452 -15.56 49.85 2.05
C ASN A 452 -16.80 50.29 2.86
N ALA A 453 -16.59 51.07 3.92
CA ALA A 453 -17.64 51.41 4.88
C ALA A 453 -18.84 52.16 4.27
N ASP A 454 -18.64 52.89 3.18
CA ASP A 454 -19.66 53.62 2.42
C ASP A 454 -20.28 52.80 1.27
N GLY A 455 -19.80 51.58 1.02
CA GLY A 455 -20.33 50.67 -0.01
C GLY A 455 -20.16 51.17 -1.44
N THR A 456 -19.17 52.05 -1.67
CA THR A 456 -18.86 52.65 -2.97
C THR A 456 -17.79 51.89 -3.73
N ASP A 457 -16.99 51.07 -3.04
CA ASP A 457 -15.95 50.22 -3.61
C ASP A 457 -15.80 48.90 -2.83
N GLY A 458 -15.14 47.91 -3.41
CA GLY A 458 -15.05 46.57 -2.84
C GLY A 458 -14.56 45.51 -3.85
N PRO A 459 -14.75 44.22 -3.54
CA PRO A 459 -14.42 43.11 -4.43
C PRO A 459 -15.40 43.01 -5.62
N PHE A 460 -14.95 42.42 -6.73
CA PHE A 460 -15.85 42.04 -7.82
C PHE A 460 -16.86 40.97 -7.38
N ALA A 461 -17.98 40.87 -8.08
CA ALA A 461 -18.96 39.80 -7.85
C ALA A 461 -18.64 38.54 -8.67
N SER A 462 -17.99 38.70 -9.83
CA SER A 462 -17.73 37.60 -10.77
C SER A 462 -16.25 37.41 -11.09
N LEU A 463 -15.87 36.16 -11.38
CA LEU A 463 -14.51 35.81 -11.81
C LEU A 463 -14.21 36.35 -13.21
N GLU A 464 -15.22 36.43 -14.09
CA GLU A 464 -15.07 36.99 -15.43
C GLU A 464 -14.68 38.47 -15.38
N ARG A 465 -15.28 39.23 -14.46
CA ARG A 465 -14.91 40.63 -14.27
C ARG A 465 -13.47 40.77 -13.77
N ALA A 466 -13.05 39.90 -12.85
CA ALA A 466 -11.68 39.86 -12.35
C ALA A 466 -10.68 39.50 -13.46
N ARG A 467 -10.96 38.49 -14.27
CA ARG A 467 -10.18 38.16 -15.48
C ARG A 467 -10.02 39.38 -16.40
N ASP A 468 -11.13 40.03 -16.73
CA ASP A 468 -11.10 41.18 -17.63
C ASP A 468 -10.32 42.35 -17.01
N ALA A 469 -10.35 42.52 -15.68
CA ALA A 469 -9.55 43.51 -14.98
C ALA A 469 -8.05 43.19 -14.96
N MET A 470 -7.66 41.92 -14.80
CA MET A 470 -6.26 41.48 -14.91
C MET A 470 -5.71 41.77 -16.31
N ARG A 471 -6.45 41.40 -17.37
CA ARG A 471 -6.08 41.68 -18.77
C ARG A 471 -5.85 43.17 -19.07
N ASP A 472 -6.52 44.05 -18.35
CA ASP A 472 -6.44 45.51 -18.51
C ASP A 472 -5.43 46.17 -17.55
N SER A 473 -4.56 45.39 -16.88
CA SER A 473 -3.63 45.89 -15.84
C SER A 473 -2.33 45.08 -15.74
N ASP A 474 -1.42 45.51 -14.84
CA ASP A 474 -0.22 44.74 -14.46
C ASP A 474 -0.46 43.85 -13.22
N VAL A 475 -1.72 43.64 -12.82
CA VAL A 475 -2.09 42.78 -11.69
C VAL A 475 -2.50 41.42 -12.22
N ASP A 476 -1.71 40.39 -11.90
CA ASP A 476 -1.91 39.03 -12.41
C ASP A 476 -2.55 38.10 -11.38
N THR A 477 -2.97 38.58 -10.22
CA THR A 477 -3.54 37.73 -9.15
C THR A 477 -4.94 38.17 -8.75
N THR A 478 -5.84 37.20 -8.66
CA THR A 478 -7.17 37.34 -8.05
C THR A 478 -7.32 36.38 -6.88
N TYR A 479 -7.71 36.91 -5.72
CA TYR A 479 -8.12 36.12 -4.55
C TYR A 479 -9.64 36.00 -4.47
N VAL A 480 -10.16 34.78 -4.39
CA VAL A 480 -11.57 34.47 -4.28
C VAL A 480 -11.92 34.24 -2.82
N ARG A 481 -12.83 35.06 -2.28
CA ARG A 481 -13.29 34.96 -0.89
C ARG A 481 -14.26 33.79 -0.71
N GLU A 482 -14.40 33.35 0.53
CA GLU A 482 -15.36 32.34 1.01
C GLU A 482 -16.75 32.52 0.38
N GLY A 483 -17.36 31.40 -0.03
CA GLY A 483 -18.72 31.36 -0.56
C GLY A 483 -18.89 30.45 -1.78
N THR A 484 -20.15 30.25 -2.17
CA THR A 484 -20.52 29.47 -3.35
C THR A 484 -20.83 30.38 -4.54
N TYR A 485 -20.03 30.26 -5.59
CA TYR A 485 -20.15 31.00 -6.85
C TYR A 485 -20.81 30.11 -7.91
N ARG A 486 -22.11 30.34 -8.15
CA ARG A 486 -22.87 29.56 -9.14
C ARG A 486 -22.61 30.07 -10.55
N LEU A 487 -21.96 29.26 -11.37
CA LEU A 487 -21.59 29.60 -12.74
C LEU A 487 -22.63 29.08 -13.73
N THR A 488 -23.13 29.97 -14.58
CA THR A 488 -24.04 29.62 -15.68
C THR A 488 -23.32 29.53 -17.04
N LYS A 489 -22.02 29.83 -17.06
CA LYS A 489 -21.13 29.77 -18.23
C LYS A 489 -19.70 29.46 -17.78
N THR A 490 -18.93 28.85 -18.65
CA THR A 490 -17.51 28.55 -18.40
C THR A 490 -16.69 29.85 -18.33
N LEU A 491 -15.80 29.95 -17.33
CA LEU A 491 -14.72 30.94 -17.30
C LEU A 491 -13.63 30.49 -18.27
N GLU A 492 -13.54 31.14 -19.41
CA GLU A 492 -12.52 30.86 -20.42
C GLU A 492 -11.30 31.77 -20.25
N LEU A 493 -10.14 31.15 -20.06
CA LEU A 493 -8.81 31.74 -19.99
C LEU A 493 -8.06 31.37 -21.28
N THR A 494 -7.46 32.35 -21.93
CA THR A 494 -6.78 32.18 -23.23
C THR A 494 -5.34 32.65 -23.14
N GLY A 495 -4.62 32.73 -24.27
CA GLY A 495 -3.30 33.34 -24.31
C GLY A 495 -3.24 34.79 -23.79
N ALA A 496 -4.39 35.48 -23.66
CA ALA A 496 -4.47 36.80 -23.02
C ALA A 496 -4.36 36.76 -21.49
N ASP A 497 -4.39 35.57 -20.90
CA ASP A 497 -4.36 35.34 -19.45
C ASP A 497 -3.07 34.65 -18.99
N ASN A 498 -2.04 34.61 -19.84
CA ASN A 498 -0.79 33.96 -19.50
C ASN A 498 -0.18 34.58 -18.23
N GLY A 499 0.23 33.76 -17.27
CA GLY A 499 0.76 34.21 -15.97
C GLY A 499 -0.31 34.58 -14.93
N HIS A 500 -1.61 34.61 -15.29
CA HIS A 500 -2.66 34.95 -14.32
C HIS A 500 -2.86 33.85 -13.27
N SER A 501 -3.20 34.27 -12.05
CA SER A 501 -3.44 33.41 -10.88
C SER A 501 -4.84 33.65 -10.31
N PHE A 502 -5.63 32.58 -10.19
CA PHE A 502 -6.87 32.55 -9.41
C PHE A 502 -6.64 31.68 -8.19
N ARG A 503 -6.71 32.29 -7.00
CA ARG A 503 -6.42 31.61 -5.73
C ARG A 503 -7.56 31.80 -4.74
N ASN A 504 -7.73 30.89 -3.80
CA ASN A 504 -8.54 31.19 -2.62
C ASN A 504 -7.90 32.32 -1.81
N TYR A 505 -8.73 33.13 -1.16
CA TYR A 505 -8.24 33.98 -0.09
C TYR A 505 -7.67 33.10 1.02
N PRO A 506 -6.49 33.42 1.60
CA PRO A 506 -5.83 32.52 2.55
C PRO A 506 -6.75 32.09 3.69
N GLY A 507 -6.85 30.78 3.91
CA GLY A 507 -7.70 30.17 4.95
C GLY A 507 -9.19 30.05 4.61
N GLU A 508 -9.61 30.48 3.40
CA GLU A 508 -10.99 30.37 2.92
C GLU A 508 -11.12 29.28 1.84
N THR A 509 -12.31 28.70 1.67
CA THR A 509 -12.61 27.57 0.77
C THR A 509 -13.72 27.94 -0.23
N PRO A 510 -13.47 28.87 -1.17
CA PRO A 510 -14.47 29.26 -2.17
C PRO A 510 -14.85 28.11 -3.08
N VAL A 511 -16.15 27.95 -3.39
CA VAL A 511 -16.66 26.87 -4.25
C VAL A 511 -17.26 27.44 -5.54
N LEU A 512 -16.70 27.07 -6.68
CA LEU A 512 -17.30 27.24 -8.00
C LEU A 512 -18.28 26.10 -8.25
N ASN A 513 -19.55 26.42 -8.46
CA ASN A 513 -20.63 25.44 -8.52
C ASN A 513 -21.36 25.51 -9.88
N GLY A 514 -21.46 24.38 -10.58
CA GLY A 514 -22.11 24.26 -11.88
C GLY A 514 -23.62 24.02 -11.84
N ALA A 515 -24.24 24.03 -10.66
CA ALA A 515 -25.63 23.66 -10.46
C ALA A 515 -26.60 24.84 -10.28
N GLU A 516 -27.85 24.58 -10.65
CA GLU A 516 -29.02 25.36 -10.30
C GLU A 516 -29.57 24.88 -8.96
N LYS A 517 -29.73 25.79 -7.99
CA LYS A 517 -30.36 25.49 -6.70
C LYS A 517 -31.88 25.55 -6.79
N VAL A 518 -32.54 24.46 -6.44
CA VAL A 518 -34.01 24.27 -6.46
C VAL A 518 -34.53 24.10 -5.03
N THR A 519 -35.53 24.89 -4.63
CA THR A 519 -36.06 24.89 -3.24
C THR A 519 -37.57 24.81 -3.16
N ASN A 520 -38.28 25.00 -4.27
CA ASN A 520 -39.74 25.11 -4.35
C ASN A 520 -40.44 23.74 -4.44
N PHE A 521 -40.04 22.79 -3.59
CA PHE A 521 -40.62 21.44 -3.56
C PHE A 521 -41.99 21.41 -2.88
N VAL A 522 -42.90 20.61 -3.44
CA VAL A 522 -44.23 20.33 -2.90
C VAL A 522 -44.35 18.84 -2.62
N SER A 523 -44.89 18.46 -1.47
CA SER A 523 -45.11 17.04 -1.15
C SER A 523 -46.22 16.44 -2.02
N GLU A 524 -45.96 15.26 -2.58
CA GLU A 524 -46.93 14.42 -3.29
C GLU A 524 -47.45 13.26 -2.40
N GLY A 525 -47.05 13.22 -1.12
CA GLY A 525 -47.32 12.12 -0.20
C GLY A 525 -46.32 10.98 -0.32
N LYS A 526 -46.37 10.01 0.61
CA LYS A 526 -45.45 8.84 0.68
C LYS A 526 -43.95 9.19 0.74
N GLY A 527 -43.61 10.37 1.25
CA GLY A 527 -42.23 10.87 1.27
C GLY A 527 -41.72 11.37 -0.09
N ILE A 528 -42.57 11.46 -1.11
CA ILE A 528 -42.22 11.97 -2.43
C ILE A 528 -42.52 13.46 -2.51
N TYR A 529 -41.63 14.20 -3.18
CA TYR A 529 -41.71 15.63 -3.40
C TYR A 529 -41.49 15.94 -4.88
N SER A 530 -42.03 17.06 -5.36
CA SER A 530 -41.77 17.53 -6.71
C SER A 530 -41.60 19.05 -6.81
N ALA A 531 -40.79 19.47 -7.77
CA ALA A 531 -40.56 20.88 -8.09
C ALA A 531 -40.63 21.09 -9.60
N LYS A 532 -41.37 22.12 -10.06
CA LYS A 532 -41.45 22.47 -11.48
C LYS A 532 -40.18 23.18 -11.93
N LEU A 533 -39.60 22.72 -13.03
CA LEU A 533 -38.38 23.28 -13.61
C LEU A 533 -38.59 23.75 -15.05
N SER A 534 -37.77 24.71 -15.48
CA SER A 534 -37.78 25.21 -16.86
C SER A 534 -37.17 24.22 -17.86
N GLN A 535 -36.28 23.36 -17.37
CA GLN A 535 -35.50 22.38 -18.12
C GLN A 535 -35.52 21.03 -17.39
N ALA A 536 -35.47 19.94 -18.15
CA ALA A 536 -35.41 18.59 -17.59
C ALA A 536 -34.16 18.39 -16.73
N THR A 537 -34.27 17.55 -15.70
CA THR A 537 -33.08 16.97 -15.05
C THR A 537 -32.53 15.84 -15.90
N ASP A 538 -31.25 15.52 -15.71
CA ASP A 538 -30.60 14.40 -16.41
C ASP A 538 -30.03 13.38 -15.42
N LEU A 539 -28.70 13.28 -15.30
CA LEU A 539 -28.01 12.29 -14.47
C LEU A 539 -27.60 12.82 -13.10
N ASP A 540 -27.42 14.14 -12.96
CA ASP A 540 -26.71 14.73 -11.83
C ASP A 540 -27.63 15.58 -10.95
N LEU A 541 -27.81 15.11 -9.72
CA LEU A 541 -28.57 15.78 -8.68
C LEU A 541 -27.87 15.55 -7.34
N THR A 542 -27.71 16.60 -6.54
CA THR A 542 -27.13 16.49 -5.19
C THR A 542 -27.96 17.24 -4.15
N ILE A 543 -27.84 16.81 -2.89
CA ILE A 543 -28.44 17.47 -1.72
C ILE A 543 -27.41 17.46 -0.59
N GLY A 544 -27.10 18.62 -0.02
CA GLY A 544 -26.11 18.72 1.06
C GLY A 544 -24.73 18.13 0.69
N GLY A 545 -24.37 18.12 -0.60
CA GLY A 545 -23.13 17.50 -1.08
C GLY A 545 -23.20 16.00 -1.38
N VAL A 546 -24.35 15.34 -1.19
CA VAL A 546 -24.52 13.90 -1.46
C VAL A 546 -25.17 13.68 -2.83
N ARG A 547 -24.54 12.87 -3.70
CA ARG A 547 -25.11 12.47 -5.00
C ARG A 547 -26.35 11.61 -4.82
N GLN A 548 -27.37 11.93 -5.60
CA GLN A 548 -28.65 11.19 -5.65
C GLN A 548 -28.68 10.34 -6.92
N THR A 549 -29.51 9.30 -6.94
CA THR A 549 -29.56 8.33 -8.05
C THR A 549 -30.81 8.49 -8.89
N LEU A 550 -30.69 8.24 -10.20
CA LEU A 550 -31.88 8.14 -11.04
C LEU A 550 -32.72 6.93 -10.59
N ALA A 551 -34.03 7.15 -10.47
CA ALA A 551 -34.97 6.13 -10.08
C ALA A 551 -34.90 4.92 -11.00
N SER A 552 -34.72 3.74 -10.40
CA SER A 552 -34.52 2.47 -11.09
C SER A 552 -35.74 1.56 -10.92
N LYS A 553 -36.10 0.80 -11.96
CA LYS A 553 -37.14 -0.24 -11.81
C LYS A 553 -36.73 -1.34 -10.84
N GLY A 554 -35.44 -1.67 -10.80
CA GLY A 554 -34.89 -2.70 -9.93
C GLY A 554 -34.51 -2.09 -8.59
N ILE A 555 -34.89 -2.77 -7.50
CA ILE A 555 -34.56 -2.36 -6.13
C ILE A 555 -33.08 -2.59 -5.87
N VAL A 556 -32.40 -1.55 -5.40
CA VAL A 556 -31.00 -1.59 -4.95
C VAL A 556 -30.98 -1.87 -3.45
N ASP A 557 -30.24 -2.91 -3.06
CA ASP A 557 -29.90 -3.19 -1.68
C ASP A 557 -28.71 -2.31 -1.26
N ALA A 558 -28.86 -1.57 -0.16
CA ALA A 558 -27.82 -0.68 0.34
C ALA A 558 -26.57 -1.45 0.81
N ASP A 559 -26.73 -2.70 1.27
CA ASP A 559 -25.61 -3.54 1.70
C ASP A 559 -24.89 -4.24 0.53
N ASN A 560 -25.50 -4.23 -0.66
CA ASN A 560 -24.93 -4.82 -1.88
C ASN A 560 -25.33 -4.04 -3.15
N PRO A 561 -24.89 -2.77 -3.28
CA PRO A 561 -25.38 -1.87 -4.33
C PRO A 561 -24.85 -2.21 -5.73
N THR A 562 -23.75 -2.97 -5.83
CA THR A 562 -23.07 -3.27 -7.10
C THR A 562 -23.77 -4.38 -7.90
N THR A 563 -24.35 -5.37 -7.22
CA THR A 563 -25.00 -6.54 -7.86
C THR A 563 -26.53 -6.54 -7.79
N THR A 564 -27.12 -5.57 -7.08
CA THR A 564 -28.58 -5.42 -6.97
C THR A 564 -29.12 -4.26 -7.83
N GLY A 565 -30.43 -4.25 -8.04
CA GLY A 565 -31.11 -3.32 -8.95
C GLY A 565 -30.89 -3.59 -10.44
N TRP A 566 -30.03 -4.55 -10.81
CA TRP A 566 -29.80 -5.00 -12.18
C TRP A 566 -30.74 -6.16 -12.54
N TYR A 567 -31.22 -6.19 -13.77
CA TYR A 567 -31.89 -7.35 -14.37
C TYR A 567 -30.96 -8.05 -15.35
N PHE A 568 -31.08 -9.37 -15.45
CA PHE A 568 -30.39 -10.16 -16.48
C PHE A 568 -31.16 -10.09 -17.80
N ALA A 569 -30.43 -10.21 -18.91
CA ALA A 569 -30.97 -10.20 -20.25
C ALA A 569 -30.32 -11.27 -21.12
N ASP A 570 -31.14 -11.85 -21.99
CA ASP A 570 -30.68 -12.76 -23.01
C ASP A 570 -30.06 -11.99 -24.19
N ALA A 571 -29.27 -12.70 -24.99
CA ALA A 571 -28.85 -12.22 -26.30
C ALA A 571 -30.07 -11.93 -27.21
N ALA A 572 -29.87 -11.05 -28.20
CA ALA A 572 -30.87 -10.80 -29.23
C ALA A 572 -31.20 -12.10 -30.00
N ASN A 573 -32.35 -12.15 -30.66
CA ASN A 573 -32.82 -13.35 -31.38
C ASN A 573 -31.84 -13.82 -32.49
N GLY A 574 -30.96 -12.94 -32.98
CA GLY A 574 -29.90 -13.25 -33.95
C GLY A 574 -28.54 -13.58 -33.32
N GLY A 575 -28.45 -13.72 -32.00
CA GLY A 575 -27.20 -13.83 -31.24
C GLY A 575 -26.75 -12.49 -30.63
N PRO A 576 -25.48 -12.40 -30.18
CA PRO A 576 -24.96 -11.19 -29.54
C PRO A 576 -25.10 -9.95 -30.41
N SER A 577 -25.53 -8.83 -29.81
CA SER A 577 -25.85 -7.59 -30.53
C SER A 577 -25.49 -6.36 -29.72
N GLY A 578 -24.87 -5.35 -30.34
CA GLY A 578 -24.63 -4.05 -29.71
C GLY A 578 -25.84 -3.13 -29.70
N TRP A 579 -26.98 -3.53 -30.28
CA TRP A 579 -28.14 -2.65 -30.51
C TRP A 579 -29.42 -3.09 -29.78
N SER A 580 -29.43 -4.30 -29.23
CA SER A 580 -30.65 -4.87 -28.64
C SER A 580 -30.34 -6.03 -27.72
N VAL A 581 -31.18 -6.21 -26.70
CA VAL A 581 -31.19 -7.35 -25.79
C VAL A 581 -32.60 -7.92 -25.68
N ARG A 582 -32.77 -9.11 -25.10
CA ARG A 582 -34.09 -9.60 -24.71
C ARG A 582 -34.22 -9.70 -23.20
N TYR A 583 -35.25 -9.08 -22.63
CA TYR A 583 -35.51 -9.16 -21.19
C TYR A 583 -36.17 -10.49 -20.80
N HIS A 584 -36.05 -10.90 -19.53
CA HIS A 584 -36.72 -12.12 -19.05
C HIS A 584 -38.21 -11.89 -18.79
N THR A 585 -38.98 -12.97 -18.85
CA THR A 585 -40.42 -12.90 -18.60
C THR A 585 -40.69 -12.49 -17.14
N GLY A 586 -41.28 -11.31 -16.95
CA GLY A 586 -41.65 -10.79 -15.64
C GLY A 586 -40.87 -9.55 -15.22
N ASP A 587 -39.69 -9.33 -15.79
CA ASP A 587 -38.82 -8.19 -15.43
C ASP A 587 -39.45 -6.85 -15.77
N MET A 588 -40.05 -6.76 -16.96
CA MET A 588 -40.64 -5.54 -17.50
C MET A 588 -41.70 -5.82 -18.57
N SER A 589 -42.42 -4.77 -18.98
CA SER A 589 -43.34 -4.74 -20.12
C SER A 589 -43.24 -3.42 -20.89
N SER A 590 -43.72 -3.36 -22.13
CA SER A 590 -43.77 -2.10 -22.89
C SER A 590 -44.51 -0.96 -22.17
N GLY A 591 -45.42 -1.28 -21.23
CA GLY A 591 -46.10 -0.29 -20.38
C GLY A 591 -45.22 0.40 -19.34
N ASP A 592 -44.04 -0.15 -19.03
CA ASP A 592 -43.05 0.49 -18.16
C ASP A 592 -42.30 1.63 -18.86
N ILE A 593 -42.37 1.71 -20.19
CA ILE A 593 -41.54 2.61 -20.99
C ILE A 593 -42.27 3.92 -21.26
N ILE A 594 -41.64 5.04 -20.89
CA ILE A 594 -42.10 6.40 -21.19
C ILE A 594 -41.03 7.18 -21.96
N PRO A 595 -41.39 8.24 -22.71
CA PRO A 595 -40.42 9.09 -23.39
C PRO A 595 -39.42 9.71 -22.41
N GLY A 596 -38.12 9.64 -22.73
CA GLY A 596 -37.04 10.20 -21.92
C GLY A 596 -36.46 9.26 -20.85
N MET A 597 -36.95 8.01 -20.77
CA MET A 597 -36.29 6.97 -19.97
C MET A 597 -34.91 6.63 -20.51
N LYS A 598 -34.02 6.27 -19.58
CA LYS A 598 -32.69 5.77 -19.89
C LYS A 598 -32.60 4.28 -19.59
N ILE A 599 -31.64 3.63 -20.23
CA ILE A 599 -31.22 2.28 -19.95
C ILE A 599 -29.69 2.27 -19.79
N GLN A 600 -29.21 1.65 -18.71
CA GLN A 600 -27.80 1.35 -18.53
C GLN A 600 -27.60 -0.15 -18.70
N LEU A 601 -26.70 -0.56 -19.58
CA LEU A 601 -26.39 -1.97 -19.82
C LEU A 601 -24.92 -2.24 -19.59
N MET A 602 -24.61 -3.40 -19.05
CA MET A 602 -23.28 -3.97 -18.95
C MET A 602 -23.26 -5.27 -19.74
N ASP A 603 -22.30 -5.43 -20.64
CA ASP A 603 -22.08 -6.72 -21.29
C ASP A 603 -21.73 -7.82 -20.25
N ALA A 604 -21.75 -9.09 -20.66
CA ALA A 604 -21.58 -10.19 -19.70
C ALA A 604 -20.20 -10.21 -19.03
N GLU A 605 -19.16 -9.78 -19.76
CA GLU A 605 -17.80 -9.59 -19.25
C GLU A 605 -17.66 -8.26 -18.48
N ARG A 606 -18.69 -7.42 -18.49
CA ARG A 606 -18.78 -6.16 -17.74
C ARG A 606 -17.58 -5.24 -18.01
N LEU A 607 -17.12 -5.18 -19.25
CA LEU A 607 -15.96 -4.39 -19.66
C LEU A 607 -16.26 -2.88 -19.60
N SER A 608 -17.46 -2.48 -20.00
CA SER A 608 -17.91 -1.10 -19.93
C SER A 608 -19.42 -1.01 -20.01
N ASP A 609 -19.98 0.03 -19.40
CA ASP A 609 -21.40 0.30 -19.50
C ASP A 609 -21.78 1.05 -20.79
N THR A 610 -23.00 0.83 -21.22
CA THR A 610 -23.72 1.64 -22.21
C THR A 610 -24.92 2.29 -21.54
N LEU A 611 -24.84 3.60 -21.30
CA LEU A 611 -25.94 4.43 -20.80
C LEU A 611 -26.58 5.21 -21.96
N THR A 612 -27.81 4.89 -22.32
CA THR A 612 -28.50 5.43 -23.52
C THR A 612 -30.01 5.50 -23.32
N GLU A 613 -30.76 5.93 -24.35
CA GLU A 613 -32.22 5.87 -24.37
C GLU A 613 -32.73 4.62 -25.09
N ILE A 614 -33.99 4.28 -24.83
CA ILE A 614 -34.69 3.15 -25.47
C ILE A 614 -35.36 3.63 -26.77
N ALA A 615 -35.06 2.98 -27.89
CA ALA A 615 -35.71 3.25 -29.18
C ALA A 615 -37.07 2.57 -29.31
N GLY A 616 -37.25 1.41 -28.70
CA GLY A 616 -38.51 0.68 -28.72
C GLY A 616 -38.45 -0.63 -27.94
N VAL A 617 -39.63 -1.15 -27.59
CA VAL A 617 -39.82 -2.45 -26.96
C VAL A 617 -40.85 -3.25 -27.74
N ASN A 618 -40.59 -4.54 -27.92
CA ASN A 618 -41.53 -5.50 -28.50
C ASN A 618 -41.79 -6.64 -27.52
N ASP A 619 -42.97 -6.64 -26.89
CA ASP A 619 -43.34 -7.64 -25.88
C ASP A 619 -43.44 -9.06 -26.44
N ALA A 620 -43.84 -9.22 -27.70
CA ALA A 620 -43.99 -10.53 -28.32
C ALA A 620 -42.63 -11.24 -28.51
N THR A 621 -41.57 -10.47 -28.73
CA THR A 621 -40.20 -10.97 -28.87
C THR A 621 -39.31 -10.67 -27.66
N ARG A 622 -39.89 -10.08 -26.60
CA ARG A 622 -39.21 -9.56 -25.40
C ARG A 622 -38.01 -8.66 -25.71
N THR A 623 -38.04 -7.92 -26.82
CA THR A 623 -36.84 -7.20 -27.30
C THR A 623 -36.85 -5.76 -26.83
N ILE A 624 -35.73 -5.30 -26.25
CA ILE A 624 -35.42 -3.88 -26.06
C ILE A 624 -34.48 -3.46 -27.18
N THR A 625 -34.82 -2.42 -27.92
CA THR A 625 -33.97 -1.81 -28.94
C THR A 625 -33.39 -0.51 -28.41
N LEU A 626 -32.07 -0.35 -28.51
CA LEU A 626 -31.35 0.83 -28.03
C LEU A 626 -31.36 1.94 -29.07
N LYS A 627 -31.40 3.19 -28.62
CA LYS A 627 -31.31 4.36 -29.51
C LYS A 627 -29.91 4.54 -30.09
N ASN A 628 -28.89 4.32 -29.25
CA ASN A 628 -27.49 4.26 -29.64
C ASN A 628 -26.95 2.90 -29.22
N GLY A 629 -26.43 2.13 -30.18
CA GLY A 629 -25.74 0.88 -29.90
C GLY A 629 -24.30 1.08 -29.44
N THR A 630 -23.63 -0.02 -29.13
CA THR A 630 -22.23 -0.08 -28.70
C THR A 630 -21.42 -1.03 -29.59
N SER A 631 -20.09 -0.92 -29.53
CA SER A 631 -19.15 -1.81 -30.22
C SER A 631 -18.98 -3.16 -29.51
N LEU A 632 -19.22 -3.23 -28.20
CA LEU A 632 -19.19 -4.47 -27.42
C LEU A 632 -20.57 -5.14 -27.49
N PRO A 633 -20.69 -6.35 -28.06
CA PRO A 633 -21.99 -6.98 -28.24
C PRO A 633 -22.55 -7.50 -26.92
N PHE A 634 -23.85 -7.29 -26.68
CA PHE A 634 -24.57 -7.86 -25.56
C PHE A 634 -24.94 -9.32 -25.85
N ALA A 635 -24.54 -10.22 -24.96
CA ALA A 635 -24.72 -11.67 -25.04
C ALA A 635 -25.60 -12.18 -23.88
N GLU A 636 -25.78 -13.50 -23.80
CA GLU A 636 -26.41 -14.13 -22.62
C GLU A 636 -25.67 -13.72 -21.35
N GLY A 637 -26.39 -13.41 -20.28
CA GLY A 637 -25.83 -12.90 -19.03
C GLY A 637 -25.62 -11.38 -18.97
N THR A 638 -25.89 -10.63 -20.04
CA THR A 638 -25.89 -9.16 -20.00
C THR A 638 -26.82 -8.65 -18.91
N THR A 639 -26.43 -7.57 -18.24
CA THR A 639 -27.26 -6.94 -17.20
C THR A 639 -27.72 -5.55 -17.61
N TYR A 640 -28.91 -5.14 -17.16
CA TYR A 640 -29.45 -3.80 -17.45
C TYR A 640 -30.25 -3.18 -16.29
N LYS A 641 -30.29 -1.85 -16.28
CA LYS A 641 -31.13 -1.01 -15.42
C LYS A 641 -32.04 -0.13 -16.27
N LEU A 642 -33.35 -0.10 -15.95
CA LEU A 642 -34.30 0.86 -16.52
C LEU A 642 -34.42 2.05 -15.58
N LEU A 643 -34.14 3.25 -16.11
CA LEU A 643 -33.92 4.45 -15.31
C LEU A 643 -34.85 5.60 -15.74
N ASN A 644 -35.05 6.55 -14.82
CA ASN A 644 -35.72 7.83 -15.07
C ASN A 644 -37.22 7.72 -15.40
N ASN A 645 -37.93 6.79 -14.77
CA ASN A 645 -39.40 6.79 -14.76
C ASN A 645 -39.90 7.29 -13.39
N PRO A 646 -40.72 8.37 -13.33
CA PRO A 646 -41.29 8.86 -12.07
C PRO A 646 -42.12 7.85 -11.28
N SER A 647 -42.64 6.79 -11.91
CA SER A 647 -43.33 5.72 -11.18
C SER A 647 -42.39 4.81 -10.40
N PHE A 648 -41.08 4.88 -10.66
CA PHE A 648 -40.05 4.10 -9.96
C PHE A 648 -39.40 4.85 -8.81
N VAL A 649 -39.78 6.10 -8.54
CA VAL A 649 -39.26 6.83 -7.36
C VAL A 649 -39.87 6.22 -6.11
N ASP A 650 -39.18 5.24 -5.52
CA ASP A 650 -39.68 4.46 -4.40
C ASP A 650 -38.64 4.17 -3.31
N GLN A 651 -37.35 4.32 -3.59
CA GLN A 651 -36.27 4.28 -2.61
C GLN A 651 -35.83 5.70 -2.21
N ALA A 652 -35.24 5.82 -1.03
CA ALA A 652 -34.67 7.07 -0.61
C ALA A 652 -33.45 7.43 -1.49
N GLY A 653 -33.32 8.71 -1.81
CA GLY A 653 -32.29 9.24 -2.69
C GLY A 653 -32.60 9.13 -4.19
N GLU A 654 -33.75 8.57 -4.58
CA GLU A 654 -34.11 8.44 -5.99
C GLU A 654 -34.85 9.66 -6.54
N PHE A 655 -34.49 10.04 -7.78
CA PHE A 655 -35.17 11.09 -8.53
C PHE A 655 -35.50 10.70 -9.97
N ALA A 656 -36.47 11.38 -10.57
CA ALA A 656 -36.82 11.23 -11.98
C ALA A 656 -37.42 12.50 -12.58
N TRP A 657 -37.34 12.62 -13.90
CA TRP A 657 -38.00 13.68 -14.65
C TRP A 657 -39.42 13.29 -15.07
N ARG A 658 -40.41 14.10 -14.69
CA ARG A 658 -41.81 13.95 -15.12
C ARG A 658 -42.13 14.95 -16.22
N ALA A 659 -42.12 14.47 -17.47
CA ALA A 659 -42.31 15.31 -18.64
C ALA A 659 -43.74 15.90 -18.77
N SER A 660 -44.77 15.24 -18.23
CA SER A 660 -46.17 15.65 -18.38
C SER A 660 -46.48 17.02 -17.75
N ASP A 661 -45.77 17.40 -16.69
CA ASP A 661 -45.94 18.68 -15.98
C ASP A 661 -44.63 19.44 -15.75
N LYS A 662 -43.52 18.93 -16.30
CA LYS A 662 -42.16 19.48 -16.21
C LYS A 662 -41.63 19.55 -14.77
N SER A 663 -41.77 18.45 -14.04
CA SER A 663 -41.35 18.38 -12.64
C SER A 663 -40.18 17.43 -12.43
N LEU A 664 -39.23 17.86 -11.61
CA LEU A 664 -38.32 16.95 -10.90
C LEU A 664 -39.11 16.28 -9.78
N VAL A 665 -39.13 14.95 -9.76
CA VAL A 665 -39.77 14.12 -8.74
C VAL A 665 -38.66 13.46 -7.94
N PHE A 666 -38.74 13.51 -6.61
CA PHE A 666 -37.65 13.09 -5.74
C PHE A 666 -38.19 12.50 -4.43
N LYS A 667 -37.51 11.46 -3.92
CA LYS A 667 -37.74 10.93 -2.58
C LYS A 667 -36.48 11.14 -1.73
N PRO A 668 -36.40 12.20 -0.91
CA PRO A 668 -35.23 12.44 -0.06
C PRO A 668 -35.09 11.36 1.03
N GLU A 669 -33.85 11.08 1.41
CA GLU A 669 -33.53 10.35 2.66
C GLU A 669 -34.13 11.05 3.88
N ASN A 670 -33.93 12.37 3.95
CA ASN A 670 -34.44 13.20 5.03
C ASN A 670 -35.16 14.45 4.47
N PRO A 671 -36.50 14.57 4.65
CA PRO A 671 -37.25 15.75 4.26
C PRO A 671 -36.78 17.07 4.90
N ALA A 672 -36.18 17.02 6.09
CA ALA A 672 -35.63 18.21 6.74
C ALA A 672 -34.43 18.75 5.98
N THR A 673 -33.53 17.87 5.51
CA THR A 673 -32.41 18.24 4.65
C THR A 673 -32.92 18.85 3.35
N LEU A 674 -33.96 18.30 2.73
CA LEU A 674 -34.56 18.87 1.52
C LEU A 674 -35.09 20.29 1.75
N ALA A 675 -35.71 20.54 2.91
CA ALA A 675 -36.23 21.86 3.25
C ALA A 675 -35.13 22.88 3.56
N GLN A 676 -34.02 22.44 4.17
CA GLN A 676 -32.89 23.29 4.55
C GLN A 676 -31.99 23.61 3.35
N ASP A 677 -31.54 22.57 2.65
CA ASP A 677 -30.48 22.68 1.65
C ASP A 677 -31.04 22.82 0.25
N GLY A 678 -32.27 22.39 -0.01
CA GLY A 678 -32.81 22.27 -1.36
C GLY A 678 -32.11 21.17 -2.16
N VAL A 679 -32.18 21.27 -3.48
CA VAL A 679 -31.51 20.37 -4.42
C VAL A 679 -30.62 21.18 -5.35
N GLU A 680 -29.42 20.70 -5.62
CA GLU A 680 -28.53 21.22 -6.66
C GLU A 680 -28.65 20.33 -7.90
N VAL A 681 -29.14 20.89 -9.01
CA VAL A 681 -29.23 20.20 -10.31
C VAL A 681 -28.09 20.69 -11.20
N ALA A 682 -27.16 19.82 -11.58
CA ALA A 682 -26.02 20.25 -12.40
C ALA A 682 -26.48 20.75 -13.79
N ARG A 683 -25.97 21.91 -14.21
CA ARG A 683 -26.31 22.56 -15.49
C ARG A 683 -25.09 22.84 -16.36
N LEU A 684 -23.93 23.07 -15.76
CA LEU A 684 -22.69 23.40 -16.45
C LEU A 684 -21.67 22.27 -16.29
N GLY A 685 -21.11 21.82 -17.39
CA GLY A 685 -20.10 20.75 -17.39
C GLY A 685 -18.68 21.23 -17.10
N THR A 686 -18.30 22.39 -17.64
CA THR A 686 -16.95 22.97 -17.48
C THR A 686 -17.02 24.32 -16.81
N LEU A 687 -16.36 24.42 -15.66
CA LEU A 687 -16.35 25.63 -14.83
C LEU A 687 -15.22 26.56 -15.29
N ILE A 688 -14.02 26.02 -15.48
CA ILE A 688 -12.86 26.76 -15.99
C ILE A 688 -12.28 26.04 -17.22
N ARG A 689 -11.96 26.80 -18.27
CA ARG A 689 -11.24 26.31 -19.45
C ARG A 689 -9.99 27.14 -19.70
N LEU A 690 -8.84 26.49 -19.78
CA LEU A 690 -7.56 27.04 -20.22
C LEU A 690 -7.38 26.67 -21.69
N ASN A 691 -7.56 27.64 -22.58
CA ASN A 691 -7.60 27.44 -24.03
C ASN A 691 -6.39 28.11 -24.69
N GLY A 692 -5.30 27.36 -24.87
CA GLY A 692 -4.04 27.88 -25.39
C GLY A 692 -3.32 28.84 -24.43
N SER A 693 -3.65 28.81 -23.14
CA SER A 693 -2.99 29.62 -22.11
C SER A 693 -1.75 28.94 -21.55
N SER A 694 -0.85 29.74 -21.00
CA SER A 694 0.37 29.28 -20.33
C SER A 694 0.59 29.94 -18.99
N ASP A 695 1.26 29.23 -18.09
CA ASP A 695 1.70 29.75 -16.79
C ASP A 695 0.53 30.27 -15.91
N VAL A 696 -0.69 29.78 -16.15
CA VAL A 696 -1.87 30.08 -15.33
C VAL A 696 -1.83 29.24 -14.05
N THR A 697 -2.15 29.85 -12.92
CA THR A 697 -2.32 29.15 -11.63
C THR A 697 -3.78 29.13 -11.22
N ILE A 698 -4.31 27.94 -10.91
CA ILE A 698 -5.62 27.71 -10.30
C ILE A 698 -5.38 26.97 -8.98
N GLU A 699 -5.58 27.66 -7.85
CA GLU A 699 -5.16 27.15 -6.55
C GLU A 699 -6.19 27.35 -5.43
N GLY A 700 -6.37 26.32 -4.60
CA GLY A 700 -7.18 26.42 -3.38
C GLY A 700 -8.69 26.52 -3.60
N LEU A 701 -9.18 26.32 -4.83
CA LEU A 701 -10.60 26.47 -5.17
C LEU A 701 -11.35 25.15 -5.05
N GLY A 702 -12.63 25.22 -4.66
CA GLY A 702 -13.56 24.11 -4.78
C GLY A 702 -14.32 24.11 -6.12
N PHE A 703 -14.52 22.95 -6.70
CA PHE A 703 -15.29 22.71 -7.93
C PHE A 703 -16.39 21.70 -7.63
N ALA A 704 -17.65 22.09 -7.81
CA ALA A 704 -18.77 21.25 -7.41
C ALA A 704 -19.88 21.15 -8.45
N ASN A 705 -20.53 19.98 -8.46
CA ASN A 705 -21.81 19.73 -9.16
C ASN A 705 -21.78 20.09 -10.65
N THR A 706 -20.86 19.48 -11.40
CA THR A 706 -20.86 19.58 -12.87
C THR A 706 -21.62 18.41 -13.49
N THR A 707 -22.08 18.59 -14.73
CA THR A 707 -22.76 17.51 -15.46
C THR A 707 -21.82 16.32 -15.66
N THR A 708 -22.34 15.08 -15.62
CA THR A 708 -21.60 13.81 -15.79
C THR A 708 -20.62 13.85 -16.97
N TRP A 709 -21.04 14.44 -18.10
CA TRP A 709 -20.23 14.48 -19.33
C TRP A 709 -19.32 15.70 -19.45
N GLY A 710 -19.22 16.50 -18.39
CA GLY A 710 -18.40 17.71 -18.33
C GLY A 710 -17.00 17.46 -17.75
N TYR A 711 -16.13 18.44 -17.97
CA TYR A 711 -14.78 18.49 -17.39
C TYR A 711 -14.72 19.71 -16.48
N ALA A 712 -14.65 19.56 -15.16
CA ALA A 712 -14.76 20.71 -14.25
C ALA A 712 -13.68 21.77 -14.55
N VAL A 713 -12.45 21.31 -14.78
CA VAL A 713 -11.34 22.10 -15.34
C VAL A 713 -10.84 21.43 -16.63
N GLU A 714 -10.80 22.20 -17.73
CA GLU A 714 -10.32 21.72 -19.03
C GLU A 714 -9.09 22.52 -19.49
N LEU A 715 -7.98 21.83 -19.73
CA LEU A 715 -6.76 22.36 -20.36
C LEU A 715 -6.74 21.88 -21.82
N LYS A 716 -6.77 22.83 -22.75
CA LYS A 716 -6.83 22.57 -24.18
C LYS A 716 -5.73 23.32 -24.91
N GLY A 717 -4.71 22.58 -25.37
CA GLY A 717 -3.49 23.14 -25.93
C GLY A 717 -2.76 24.08 -24.98
N ALA A 718 -2.90 23.86 -23.66
CA ALA A 718 -2.39 24.74 -22.62
C ALA A 718 -1.05 24.18 -22.08
N SER A 719 -0.11 25.05 -21.70
CA SER A 719 1.23 24.62 -21.29
C SER A 719 1.77 25.34 -20.07
N GLY A 720 2.49 24.65 -19.18
CA GLY A 720 3.14 25.30 -18.02
C GLY A 720 2.17 25.75 -16.92
N ASN A 721 0.91 25.31 -16.96
CA ASN A 721 -0.09 25.74 -15.97
C ASN A 721 0.01 24.90 -14.69
N SER A 722 -0.41 25.48 -13.57
CA SER A 722 -0.49 24.82 -12.26
C SER A 722 -1.92 24.74 -11.77
N ILE A 723 -2.40 23.51 -11.55
CA ILE A 723 -3.71 23.19 -10.98
C ILE A 723 -3.45 22.45 -9.66
N GLY A 724 -3.48 23.16 -8.53
CA GLY A 724 -3.11 22.54 -7.26
C GLY A 724 -3.90 22.98 -6.04
N ASN A 725 -3.91 22.14 -5.00
CA ASN A 725 -4.65 22.38 -3.75
C ASN A 725 -6.16 22.63 -3.96
N ASN A 726 -6.74 22.14 -5.06
CA ASN A 726 -8.16 22.31 -5.33
C ASN A 726 -8.97 21.12 -4.81
N SER A 727 -10.26 21.32 -4.55
CA SER A 727 -11.20 20.24 -4.24
C SER A 727 -12.21 20.07 -5.37
N PHE A 728 -12.53 18.83 -5.74
CA PHE A 728 -13.53 18.49 -6.74
C PHE A 728 -14.54 17.54 -6.12
N LEU A 729 -15.83 17.90 -6.17
CA LEU A 729 -16.88 17.12 -5.52
C LEU A 729 -18.11 17.01 -6.43
N ASN A 730 -18.60 15.80 -6.65
CA ASN A 730 -19.79 15.54 -7.48
C ASN A 730 -19.66 16.10 -8.91
N VAL A 731 -18.50 15.92 -9.53
CA VAL A 731 -18.23 16.38 -10.89
C VAL A 731 -18.28 15.23 -11.90
N GLY A 732 -18.32 15.56 -13.19
CA GLY A 732 -18.15 14.61 -14.29
C GLY A 732 -16.77 13.97 -14.29
N THR A 733 -15.90 14.47 -15.15
CA THR A 733 -14.44 14.33 -14.99
C THR A 733 -13.90 15.58 -14.29
N ALA A 734 -13.02 15.43 -13.29
CA ALA A 734 -12.51 16.59 -12.57
C ALA A 734 -11.60 17.46 -13.44
N ILE A 735 -10.55 16.85 -14.03
CA ILE A 735 -9.55 17.58 -14.81
C ILE A 735 -9.29 16.86 -16.13
N LYS A 736 -9.37 17.60 -17.25
CA LYS A 736 -9.03 17.08 -18.59
C LYS A 736 -7.91 17.88 -19.24
N LEU A 737 -6.88 17.19 -19.72
CA LEU A 737 -5.79 17.72 -20.54
C LEU A 737 -5.94 17.16 -21.96
N THR A 738 -6.10 18.04 -22.93
CA THR A 738 -6.35 17.67 -24.33
C THR A 738 -5.63 18.58 -25.31
N ALA A 739 -5.62 18.18 -26.58
CA ALA A 739 -5.12 18.95 -27.71
C ALA A 739 -3.68 19.45 -27.51
N ALA A 740 -2.77 18.53 -27.17
CA ALA A 740 -1.35 18.78 -26.90
C ALA A 740 -1.05 19.66 -25.67
N SER A 741 -1.89 19.58 -24.63
CA SER A 741 -1.60 20.27 -23.37
C SER A 741 -0.38 19.64 -22.70
N SER A 742 0.68 20.42 -22.48
CA SER A 742 1.99 19.87 -22.14
C SER A 742 2.67 20.60 -20.99
N ASN A 743 3.54 19.93 -20.24
CA ASN A 743 4.31 20.54 -19.14
C ASN A 743 3.42 21.21 -18.07
N ASN A 744 2.21 20.72 -17.85
CA ASN A 744 1.34 21.22 -16.79
C ASN A 744 1.57 20.42 -15.50
N LEU A 745 1.40 21.08 -14.36
CA LEU A 745 1.38 20.47 -13.04
C LEU A 745 -0.07 20.36 -12.57
N VAL A 746 -0.47 19.14 -12.22
CA VAL A 746 -1.74 18.84 -11.56
C VAL A 746 -1.42 18.13 -10.26
N GLY A 747 -1.43 18.84 -9.13
CA GLY A 747 -1.02 18.21 -7.88
C GLY A 747 -1.54 18.79 -6.58
N GLY A 748 -1.60 17.95 -5.54
CA GLY A 748 -2.18 18.31 -4.25
C GLY A 748 -3.70 18.50 -4.28
N ASN A 749 -4.41 18.00 -5.29
CA ASN A 749 -5.86 18.15 -5.39
C ASN A 749 -6.58 16.97 -4.71
N THR A 750 -7.76 17.23 -4.15
CA THR A 750 -8.70 16.21 -3.65
C THR A 750 -9.87 16.08 -4.63
N LEU A 751 -10.11 14.88 -5.15
CA LEU A 751 -11.14 14.59 -6.15
C LEU A 751 -12.04 13.47 -5.64
N ASP A 752 -13.32 13.75 -5.46
CA ASP A 752 -14.25 12.84 -4.80
C ASP A 752 -15.63 12.82 -5.47
N HIS A 753 -16.32 11.67 -5.38
CA HIS A 753 -17.65 11.40 -5.95
C HIS A 753 -17.75 11.76 -7.45
N LEU A 754 -16.90 11.12 -8.25
CA LEU A 754 -16.70 11.40 -9.66
C LEU A 754 -17.65 10.55 -10.52
N ALA A 755 -18.44 11.20 -11.38
CA ALA A 755 -19.36 10.49 -12.25
C ALA A 755 -18.64 9.68 -13.34
N VAL A 756 -17.45 10.16 -13.77
CA VAL A 756 -16.64 9.54 -14.82
C VAL A 756 -15.20 9.34 -14.35
N ASN A 757 -14.23 10.19 -14.74
CA ASN A 757 -12.80 10.01 -14.44
C ASN A 757 -12.33 11.01 -13.38
N GLY A 758 -11.21 10.75 -12.71
CA GLY A 758 -10.51 11.79 -11.95
C GLY A 758 -9.79 12.74 -12.90
N ILE A 759 -8.67 12.28 -13.44
CA ILE A 759 -7.80 13.06 -14.33
C ILE A 759 -7.67 12.34 -15.67
N GLU A 760 -7.95 13.05 -16.77
CA GLU A 760 -7.91 12.51 -18.12
C GLU A 760 -6.91 13.26 -18.99
N LEU A 761 -5.98 12.53 -19.62
CA LEU A 761 -5.02 13.03 -20.58
C LEU A 761 -5.26 12.38 -21.95
N ASP A 762 -5.50 13.19 -22.98
CA ASP A 762 -5.62 12.71 -24.36
C ASP A 762 -4.95 13.67 -25.35
N GLY A 763 -5.08 13.36 -26.64
CA GLY A 763 -4.75 14.31 -27.70
C GLY A 763 -3.27 14.73 -27.71
N ARG A 764 -2.35 13.82 -27.37
CA ARG A 764 -0.89 14.07 -27.26
C ARG A 764 -0.51 15.07 -26.16
N SER A 765 -1.26 15.06 -25.05
CA SER A 765 -0.92 15.84 -23.87
C SER A 765 0.28 15.19 -23.16
N ASN A 766 1.46 15.80 -23.32
CA ASN A 766 2.76 15.17 -23.03
C ASN A 766 3.56 15.96 -21.99
N GLY A 767 4.47 15.30 -21.28
CA GLY A 767 5.34 16.00 -20.34
C GLY A 767 4.63 16.56 -19.10
N ASN A 768 3.39 16.15 -18.82
CA ASN A 768 2.64 16.63 -17.67
C ASN A 768 3.03 15.87 -16.40
N THR A 769 2.87 16.53 -15.26
CA THR A 769 3.14 15.96 -13.93
C THR A 769 1.84 15.90 -13.14
N ILE A 770 1.39 14.68 -12.84
CA ILE A 770 0.20 14.37 -12.05
C ILE A 770 0.68 13.85 -10.69
N TYR A 771 0.59 14.69 -9.66
CA TYR A 771 1.43 14.53 -8.48
C TYR A 771 0.68 14.72 -7.16
N ALA A 772 0.76 13.77 -6.23
CA ALA A 772 0.20 13.92 -4.87
C ALA A 772 -1.28 14.32 -4.83
N ASN A 773 -2.09 13.79 -5.74
CA ASN A 773 -3.56 13.95 -5.68
C ASN A 773 -4.19 12.82 -4.88
N ASP A 774 -5.28 13.13 -4.19
CA ASP A 774 -6.16 12.18 -3.52
C ASP A 774 -7.45 12.03 -4.35
N ILE A 775 -7.71 10.84 -4.87
CA ILE A 775 -8.77 10.55 -5.84
C ILE A 775 -9.61 9.38 -5.35
N SER A 776 -10.89 9.60 -5.07
CA SER A 776 -11.79 8.57 -4.57
C SER A 776 -13.18 8.58 -5.24
N HIS A 777 -13.90 7.47 -5.08
CA HIS A 777 -15.27 7.25 -5.57
C HIS A 777 -15.42 7.54 -7.07
N VAL A 778 -14.68 6.79 -7.88
CA VAL A 778 -14.57 7.00 -9.33
C VAL A 778 -15.57 6.15 -10.09
N GLY A 779 -16.34 6.78 -10.97
CA GLY A 779 -17.27 6.07 -11.86
C GLY A 779 -18.63 5.79 -11.25
N GLU A 780 -19.16 6.69 -10.42
CA GLU A 780 -20.46 6.50 -9.79
C GLU A 780 -21.60 6.39 -10.81
N VAL A 781 -21.45 7.04 -11.97
CA VAL A 781 -22.43 6.97 -13.08
C VAL A 781 -21.92 6.09 -14.21
N ARG A 782 -20.74 6.37 -14.77
CA ARG A 782 -20.12 5.58 -15.85
C ARG A 782 -19.12 4.58 -15.29
N LYS A 783 -19.11 3.36 -15.83
CA LYS A 783 -18.31 2.25 -15.27
C LYS A 783 -17.03 1.97 -16.03
N GLY A 784 -16.93 2.37 -17.30
CA GLY A 784 -15.70 2.30 -18.08
C GLY A 784 -14.73 3.47 -17.84
N VAL A 785 -14.16 3.57 -16.64
CA VAL A 785 -13.45 4.78 -16.16
C VAL A 785 -12.09 4.48 -15.52
N ALA A 786 -11.34 5.53 -15.14
CA ALA A 786 -10.20 5.42 -14.24
C ALA A 786 -10.05 6.63 -13.32
N GLY A 787 -9.35 6.46 -12.19
CA GLY A 787 -8.89 7.58 -11.38
C GLY A 787 -7.97 8.50 -12.20
N ILE A 788 -7.00 7.91 -12.90
CA ILE A 788 -6.15 8.62 -13.87
C ILE A 788 -6.13 7.84 -15.19
N ILE A 789 -6.50 8.48 -16.31
CA ILE A 789 -6.50 7.85 -17.64
C ILE A 789 -5.69 8.66 -18.65
N GLY A 790 -4.83 7.99 -19.41
CA GLY A 790 -4.07 8.56 -20.53
C GLY A 790 -4.37 7.83 -21.84
N THR A 791 -4.54 8.55 -22.96
CA THR A 791 -4.70 7.93 -24.29
C THR A 791 -3.77 8.57 -25.33
N GLY A 792 -2.78 7.81 -25.79
CA GLY A 792 -1.77 8.27 -26.74
C GLY A 792 -0.92 9.43 -26.22
N VAL A 793 -0.39 9.30 -25.01
CA VAL A 793 0.33 10.34 -24.26
C VAL A 793 1.77 9.91 -23.95
N ASP A 794 2.71 10.85 -23.96
CA ASP A 794 4.14 10.58 -23.85
C ASP A 794 4.83 11.41 -22.76
N ASN A 795 5.83 10.82 -22.11
CA ASN A 795 6.72 11.47 -21.12
C ASN A 795 5.99 12.11 -19.94
N ASN A 796 4.83 11.58 -19.51
CA ASN A 796 4.15 12.08 -18.32
C ASN A 796 4.66 11.37 -17.06
N LEU A 797 4.67 12.11 -15.95
CA LEU A 797 4.94 11.58 -14.61
C LEU A 797 3.61 11.50 -13.85
N ILE A 798 3.28 10.31 -13.36
CA ILE A 798 2.12 10.06 -12.49
C ILE A 798 2.67 9.51 -11.18
N ALA A 799 2.75 10.36 -10.15
CA ALA A 799 3.47 10.01 -8.94
C ALA A 799 2.82 10.44 -7.63
N HIS A 800 3.02 9.65 -6.57
CA HIS A 800 2.55 9.94 -5.20
C HIS A 800 1.04 10.13 -5.06
N ASN A 801 0.24 9.67 -6.02
CA ASN A 801 -1.21 9.82 -5.94
C ASN A 801 -1.81 8.69 -5.09
N ASP A 802 -2.85 9.02 -4.33
CA ASP A 802 -3.75 8.05 -3.71
C ASP A 802 -4.98 7.91 -4.61
N VAL A 803 -5.27 6.69 -5.07
CA VAL A 803 -6.44 6.37 -5.89
C VAL A 803 -7.21 5.24 -5.22
N ASP A 804 -8.43 5.53 -4.79
CA ASP A 804 -9.27 4.58 -4.06
C ASP A 804 -10.67 4.45 -4.67
N SER A 805 -11.31 3.29 -4.50
CA SER A 805 -12.74 3.10 -4.79
C SER A 805 -13.13 3.46 -6.22
N SER A 806 -12.58 2.71 -7.19
CA SER A 806 -12.87 2.88 -8.62
C SER A 806 -13.73 1.76 -9.18
N ALA A 807 -14.76 2.11 -9.95
CA ALA A 807 -15.60 1.15 -10.66
C ALA A 807 -14.78 0.25 -11.62
N ARG A 808 -13.67 0.77 -12.17
CA ARG A 808 -12.77 0.05 -13.07
C ARG A 808 -11.30 0.28 -12.73
N TYR A 809 -10.55 1.08 -13.49
CA TYR A 809 -9.10 1.17 -13.30
C TYR A 809 -8.75 2.16 -12.19
N GLY A 810 -7.61 1.94 -11.52
CA GLY A 810 -6.97 3.00 -10.74
C GLY A 810 -6.28 3.98 -11.69
N ILE A 811 -5.22 3.51 -12.35
CA ILE A 811 -4.45 4.24 -13.36
C ILE A 811 -4.46 3.43 -14.66
N SER A 812 -4.78 4.05 -15.80
CA SER A 812 -4.84 3.36 -17.10
C SER A 812 -4.20 4.18 -18.22
N LEU A 813 -3.29 3.58 -19.00
CA LEU A 813 -2.70 4.17 -20.20
C LEU A 813 -3.11 3.37 -21.44
N LYS A 814 -3.91 3.98 -22.32
CA LYS A 814 -4.47 3.34 -23.51
C LYS A 814 -3.69 3.62 -24.79
N ASN A 815 -3.17 2.55 -25.39
CA ASN A 815 -2.67 2.56 -26.76
C ASN A 815 -3.50 1.59 -27.63
N TRP A 816 -4.41 2.13 -28.44
CA TRP A 816 -5.35 1.33 -29.23
C TRP A 816 -4.80 0.87 -30.59
N ASP A 817 -3.90 1.65 -31.19
CA ASP A 817 -3.30 1.38 -32.50
C ASP A 817 -2.01 2.21 -32.72
N SER A 818 -1.46 2.17 -33.93
CA SER A 818 -0.22 2.87 -34.28
C SER A 818 -0.32 4.41 -34.28
N THR A 819 -1.52 4.98 -34.13
CA THR A 819 -1.78 6.43 -34.15
C THR A 819 -1.86 7.06 -32.76
N ASN A 820 -2.05 6.26 -31.70
CA ASN A 820 -2.20 6.72 -30.31
C ASN A 820 -1.32 5.94 -29.33
N ILE A 821 -0.03 5.90 -29.62
CA ILE A 821 0.98 5.22 -28.80
C ILE A 821 1.33 6.06 -27.58
N ASN A 822 1.42 5.40 -26.41
CA ASN A 822 1.97 5.94 -25.17
C ASN A 822 3.47 5.60 -25.08
N ARG A 823 4.33 6.57 -24.75
CA ARG A 823 5.78 6.32 -24.59
C ARG A 823 6.39 7.00 -23.37
N ASN A 824 7.35 6.32 -22.77
CA ASN A 824 8.22 6.85 -21.71
C ASN A 824 7.45 7.50 -20.54
N ASN A 825 6.23 7.02 -20.25
CA ASN A 825 5.51 7.49 -19.08
C ASN A 825 6.06 6.78 -17.85
N VAL A 826 6.03 7.48 -16.71
CA VAL A 826 6.48 6.96 -15.42
C VAL A 826 5.31 6.98 -14.46
N ILE A 827 4.95 5.82 -13.93
CA ILE A 827 3.92 5.62 -12.91
C ILE A 827 4.63 5.17 -11.64
N GLU A 828 4.81 6.08 -10.67
CA GLU A 828 5.64 5.79 -9.51
C GLU A 828 5.10 6.21 -8.15
N TYR A 829 5.34 5.37 -7.13
CA TYR A 829 5.01 5.69 -5.74
C TYR A 829 3.54 6.05 -5.52
N ASN A 830 2.61 5.55 -6.35
CA ASN A 830 1.18 5.73 -6.14
C ASN A 830 0.65 4.65 -5.18
N ARG A 831 -0.38 4.99 -4.40
CA ARG A 831 -1.19 4.01 -3.68
C ARG A 831 -2.50 3.83 -4.45
N VAL A 832 -2.79 2.61 -4.86
CA VAL A 832 -3.97 2.27 -5.64
C VAL A 832 -4.73 1.16 -4.92
N THR A 833 -5.92 1.48 -4.43
CA THR A 833 -6.72 0.56 -3.61
C THR A 833 -8.15 0.44 -4.11
N ASN A 834 -8.79 -0.70 -3.86
CA ASN A 834 -10.23 -0.90 -4.09
C ASN A 834 -10.67 -0.54 -5.53
N THR A 835 -10.04 -1.16 -6.53
CA THR A 835 -10.36 -0.94 -7.95
C THR A 835 -11.13 -2.12 -8.53
N ASN A 836 -11.66 -1.96 -9.73
CA ASN A 836 -12.43 -2.99 -10.44
C ASN A 836 -13.67 -3.49 -9.67
N LEU A 837 -14.30 -2.59 -8.92
CA LEU A 837 -15.43 -2.93 -8.03
C LEU A 837 -16.71 -3.31 -8.79
N GLU A 838 -16.89 -2.81 -10.01
CA GLU A 838 -18.13 -3.00 -10.79
C GLU A 838 -17.91 -3.59 -12.19
N THR A 839 -16.66 -3.81 -12.58
CA THR A 839 -16.21 -4.25 -13.91
C THR A 839 -15.16 -5.33 -13.80
N ALA A 840 -14.93 -6.06 -14.89
CA ALA A 840 -13.84 -7.03 -15.02
C ALA A 840 -12.89 -6.63 -16.17
N ASP A 841 -11.86 -7.46 -16.39
CA ASP A 841 -10.83 -7.26 -17.41
C ASP A 841 -10.16 -5.88 -17.24
N GLY A 842 -9.59 -5.71 -16.05
CA GLY A 842 -8.86 -4.51 -15.71
C GLY A 842 -7.93 -4.70 -14.52
N GLY A 843 -7.28 -3.62 -14.13
CA GLY A 843 -6.36 -3.65 -13.01
C GLY A 843 -6.22 -2.35 -12.26
N GLY A 844 -5.54 -2.43 -11.12
CA GLY A 844 -5.16 -1.26 -10.33
C GLY A 844 -4.34 -0.30 -11.20
N ILE A 845 -3.30 -0.82 -11.86
CA ILE A 845 -2.56 -0.11 -12.91
C ILE A 845 -2.65 -0.90 -14.21
N GLU A 846 -3.11 -0.28 -15.29
CA GLU A 846 -3.20 -0.90 -16.61
C GLU A 846 -2.46 -0.11 -17.68
N VAL A 847 -1.78 -0.83 -18.57
CA VAL A 847 -1.16 -0.29 -19.77
C VAL A 847 -1.56 -1.17 -20.95
N LEU A 848 -2.34 -0.61 -21.88
CA LEU A 848 -2.67 -1.24 -23.15
C LEU A 848 -1.56 -0.96 -24.17
N GLY A 849 -1.19 -1.92 -25.02
CA GLY A 849 -0.13 -1.76 -26.02
C GLY A 849 -0.41 -2.29 -27.43
N ARG A 850 -1.61 -2.06 -27.98
CA ARG A 850 -2.03 -2.66 -29.27
C ARG A 850 -1.21 -2.23 -30.50
N SER A 851 -0.32 -1.26 -30.37
CA SER A 851 0.65 -0.95 -31.42
C SER A 851 1.81 -1.94 -31.51
N SER A 852 1.98 -2.82 -30.52
CA SER A 852 3.04 -3.84 -30.46
C SER A 852 4.45 -3.23 -30.59
N VAL A 853 4.70 -2.12 -29.90
CA VAL A 853 6.01 -1.47 -29.83
C VAL A 853 6.49 -1.35 -28.40
N ASP A 854 7.80 -1.36 -28.21
CA ASP A 854 8.41 -1.05 -26.93
C ASP A 854 8.09 0.40 -26.54
N THR A 855 7.35 0.56 -25.44
CA THR A 855 6.86 1.87 -24.99
C THR A 855 7.87 2.61 -24.12
N GLY A 856 8.80 1.89 -23.47
CA GLY A 856 9.71 2.48 -22.49
C GLY A 856 9.00 2.95 -21.21
N THR A 857 7.77 2.50 -20.96
CA THR A 857 6.99 2.86 -19.77
C THR A 857 7.61 2.21 -18.53
N ILE A 858 7.62 2.94 -17.41
CA ILE A 858 8.13 2.47 -16.12
C ILE A 858 6.97 2.50 -15.10
N ILE A 859 6.74 1.38 -14.42
CA ILE A 859 5.80 1.24 -13.31
C ILE A 859 6.62 0.83 -12.08
N ARG A 860 6.82 1.75 -11.13
CA ARG A 860 7.71 1.48 -9.99
C ARG A 860 7.29 2.00 -8.63
N GLY A 861 7.63 1.29 -7.57
CA GLY A 861 7.41 1.80 -6.21
C GLY A 861 5.93 1.93 -5.81
N ASN A 862 4.98 1.39 -6.57
CA ASN A 862 3.56 1.58 -6.29
C ASN A 862 3.06 0.53 -5.27
N TRP A 863 2.06 0.89 -4.47
CA TRP A 863 1.28 -0.03 -3.66
C TRP A 863 -0.06 -0.28 -4.36
N VAL A 864 -0.35 -1.53 -4.71
CA VAL A 864 -1.61 -1.93 -5.34
C VAL A 864 -2.26 -3.01 -4.51
N GLU A 865 -3.48 -2.75 -4.03
CA GLU A 865 -4.19 -3.66 -3.14
C GLU A 865 -5.71 -3.69 -3.37
N HIS A 866 -6.35 -4.83 -3.09
CA HIS A 866 -7.80 -5.00 -3.23
C HIS A 866 -8.31 -4.70 -4.64
N VAL A 867 -7.70 -5.36 -5.64
CA VAL A 867 -8.17 -5.26 -7.02
C VAL A 867 -9.22 -6.33 -7.29
N GLY A 868 -10.46 -5.89 -7.39
CA GLY A 868 -11.61 -6.76 -7.65
C GLY A 868 -11.72 -7.20 -9.10
N GLY A 869 -12.93 -7.59 -9.49
CA GLY A 869 -13.27 -8.01 -10.84
C GLY A 869 -14.66 -8.59 -10.84
N LEU A 870 -15.62 -7.89 -11.45
CA LEU A 870 -17.03 -8.29 -11.42
C LEU A 870 -17.53 -8.54 -12.84
N ALA A 871 -17.98 -9.77 -13.09
CA ALA A 871 -18.58 -10.20 -14.36
C ALA A 871 -19.85 -11.03 -14.12
N THR A 872 -20.42 -11.57 -15.20
CA THR A 872 -21.60 -12.43 -15.17
C THR A 872 -21.42 -13.63 -16.10
N SER A 873 -21.97 -14.79 -15.72
CA SER A 873 -22.00 -15.98 -16.57
C SER A 873 -23.13 -15.91 -17.61
N ASN A 874 -23.06 -16.77 -18.63
CA ASN A 874 -24.14 -16.98 -19.59
C ASN A 874 -25.38 -17.72 -19.01
N THR A 875 -25.39 -17.97 -17.69
CA THR A 875 -26.47 -18.62 -16.94
C THR A 875 -26.94 -17.75 -15.77
N ASP A 876 -26.76 -16.43 -15.90
CA ASP A 876 -27.25 -15.41 -14.95
C ASP A 876 -26.67 -15.54 -13.54
N GLN A 877 -25.37 -15.83 -13.46
CA GLN A 877 -24.63 -15.86 -12.18
C GLN A 877 -23.61 -14.75 -12.12
N TRP A 878 -23.51 -14.08 -10.98
CA TRP A 878 -22.43 -13.12 -10.70
C TRP A 878 -21.10 -13.86 -10.51
N LEU A 879 -20.05 -13.31 -11.10
CA LEU A 879 -18.67 -13.80 -11.00
C LEU A 879 -17.83 -12.73 -10.31
N THR A 880 -17.32 -13.04 -9.12
CA THR A 880 -16.45 -12.14 -8.32
C THR A 880 -14.98 -12.51 -8.50
N ASN A 881 -14.08 -11.56 -8.27
CA ASN A 881 -12.63 -11.68 -8.51
C ASN A 881 -12.30 -12.18 -9.92
N HIS A 882 -13.17 -11.85 -10.89
CA HIS A 882 -13.05 -12.30 -12.26
C HIS A 882 -12.20 -11.31 -13.07
N LYS A 883 -11.07 -11.77 -13.61
CA LYS A 883 -10.18 -10.97 -14.49
C LYS A 883 -9.80 -9.60 -13.90
N GLY A 884 -9.53 -9.58 -12.61
CA GLY A 884 -8.86 -8.48 -11.91
C GLY A 884 -7.36 -8.71 -11.85
N PHE A 885 -6.55 -7.66 -12.01
CA PHE A 885 -5.09 -7.77 -11.96
C PHE A 885 -4.46 -6.59 -11.22
N GLY A 886 -3.42 -6.81 -10.41
CA GLY A 886 -2.70 -5.69 -9.78
C GLY A 886 -2.13 -4.73 -10.81
N ILE A 887 -1.20 -5.24 -11.64
CA ILE A 887 -0.62 -4.56 -12.79
C ILE A 887 -0.97 -5.34 -14.05
N TYR A 888 -1.77 -4.73 -14.93
CA TYR A 888 -2.24 -5.33 -16.17
C TYR A 888 -1.51 -4.73 -17.38
N LEU A 889 -0.59 -5.50 -17.97
CA LEU A 889 0.01 -5.19 -19.26
C LEU A 889 -0.89 -5.80 -20.34
N ASP A 890 -1.93 -5.05 -20.71
CA ASP A 890 -2.98 -5.50 -21.63
C ASP A 890 -2.55 -5.40 -23.10
N ASP A 891 -3.10 -6.30 -23.91
CA ASP A 891 -2.88 -6.53 -25.33
C ASP A 891 -1.58 -5.94 -25.88
N MET A 892 -0.54 -6.77 -25.96
CA MET A 892 0.71 -6.44 -26.65
C MET A 892 1.52 -5.28 -26.05
N ALA A 893 1.23 -4.86 -24.81
CA ALA A 893 2.10 -3.95 -24.06
C ALA A 893 3.52 -4.50 -23.97
N GLY A 894 4.47 -3.78 -24.58
CA GLY A 894 5.86 -4.18 -24.70
C GLY A 894 6.84 -3.12 -24.23
N GLY A 895 8.05 -3.56 -23.89
CA GLY A 895 9.13 -2.71 -23.39
C GLY A 895 8.79 -1.98 -22.09
N VAL A 896 7.94 -2.57 -21.24
CA VAL A 896 7.55 -2.01 -19.94
C VAL A 896 8.45 -2.57 -18.85
N THR A 897 8.90 -1.70 -17.93
CA THR A 897 9.60 -2.11 -16.70
C THR A 897 8.66 -1.99 -15.51
N VAL A 898 8.43 -3.10 -14.82
CA VAL A 898 7.62 -3.22 -13.60
C VAL A 898 8.54 -3.57 -12.44
N THR A 899 8.82 -2.62 -11.56
CA THR A 899 9.84 -2.81 -10.51
C THR A 899 9.55 -2.15 -9.16
N GLY A 900 9.85 -2.82 -8.06
CA GLY A 900 9.71 -2.20 -6.73
C GLY A 900 8.25 -1.99 -6.31
N ASN A 901 7.28 -2.70 -6.88
CA ASN A 901 5.87 -2.53 -6.51
C ASN A 901 5.47 -3.52 -5.41
N PHE A 902 4.60 -3.09 -4.51
CA PHE A 902 3.90 -3.96 -3.56
C PHE A 902 2.52 -4.33 -4.10
N LEU A 903 2.20 -5.62 -4.12
CA LEU A 903 0.99 -6.20 -4.70
C LEU A 903 0.35 -7.16 -3.69
N LYS A 904 -0.94 -6.98 -3.40
CA LYS A 904 -1.67 -7.85 -2.46
C LYS A 904 -3.16 -7.86 -2.78
N ASP A 905 -3.83 -8.98 -2.55
CA ASP A 905 -5.28 -9.13 -2.74
C ASP A 905 -5.73 -8.69 -4.14
N THR A 906 -5.06 -9.25 -5.14
CA THR A 906 -5.26 -8.99 -6.57
C THR A 906 -6.10 -10.11 -7.18
N GLY A 907 -7.16 -9.78 -7.94
CA GLY A 907 -8.18 -10.74 -8.36
C GLY A 907 -7.68 -12.10 -8.87
N LEU A 908 -7.01 -12.12 -10.04
CA LEU A 908 -6.42 -13.33 -10.64
C LEU A 908 -4.89 -13.31 -10.70
N ALA A 909 -4.27 -12.13 -10.71
CA ALA A 909 -2.81 -12.05 -10.67
C ALA A 909 -2.30 -10.68 -10.19
N GLY A 910 -1.16 -10.69 -9.49
CA GLY A 910 -0.42 -9.49 -9.15
C GLY A 910 0.06 -8.75 -10.40
N VAL A 911 0.59 -9.49 -11.39
CA VAL A 911 0.99 -8.98 -12.70
C VAL A 911 0.46 -9.89 -13.80
N HIS A 912 -0.22 -9.31 -14.79
CA HIS A 912 -0.64 -10.03 -15.99
C HIS A 912 -0.03 -9.41 -17.24
N ILE A 913 0.74 -10.21 -17.98
CA ILE A 913 1.26 -9.93 -19.31
C ILE A 913 0.36 -10.61 -20.33
N HIS A 914 -0.56 -9.85 -20.93
CA HIS A 914 -1.49 -10.36 -21.94
C HIS A 914 -0.99 -10.01 -23.35
N GLY A 915 -0.21 -10.95 -23.89
CA GLY A 915 0.66 -10.70 -25.04
C GLY A 915 1.82 -9.78 -24.71
N GLY A 916 2.50 -9.26 -25.73
CA GLY A 916 3.50 -8.22 -25.56
C GLY A 916 4.90 -8.75 -25.27
N ASP A 917 5.89 -7.96 -25.67
CA ASP A 917 7.27 -8.38 -25.78
C ASP A 917 8.20 -7.53 -24.92
N ASN A 918 9.35 -8.09 -24.54
CA ASN A 918 10.47 -7.38 -23.92
C ASN A 918 10.12 -6.66 -22.59
N ASN A 919 9.16 -7.18 -21.83
CA ASN A 919 8.83 -6.64 -20.51
C ASN A 919 9.75 -7.19 -19.42
N LEU A 920 10.03 -6.36 -18.41
CA LEU A 920 10.84 -6.72 -17.24
C LEU A 920 10.01 -6.57 -15.96
N VAL A 921 9.88 -7.65 -15.20
CA VAL A 921 9.21 -7.69 -13.89
C VAL A 921 10.24 -8.10 -12.82
N THR A 922 10.68 -7.15 -12.00
CA THR A 922 11.77 -7.39 -11.04
C THR A 922 11.65 -6.60 -9.75
N ASN A 923 12.15 -7.10 -8.62
CA ASN A 923 12.11 -6.42 -7.32
C ASN A 923 10.69 -6.06 -6.85
N ASN A 924 9.66 -6.80 -7.26
CA ASN A 924 8.30 -6.60 -6.76
C ASN A 924 8.01 -7.52 -5.58
N PHE A 925 7.16 -7.08 -4.67
CA PHE A 925 6.73 -7.82 -3.49
C PHE A 925 5.26 -8.20 -3.69
N SER A 926 4.97 -9.49 -3.73
CA SER A 926 3.61 -10.01 -3.92
C SER A 926 3.20 -10.87 -2.73
N ILE A 927 2.07 -10.53 -2.13
CA ILE A 927 1.42 -11.32 -1.09
C ILE A 927 0.16 -11.94 -1.70
N ILE A 928 0.15 -13.26 -1.80
CA ILE A 928 -0.90 -14.03 -2.47
C ILE A 928 -1.63 -14.89 -1.45
N ALA A 929 -2.96 -14.92 -1.52
CA ALA A 929 -3.78 -15.52 -0.46
C ALA A 929 -4.63 -16.72 -0.91
N SER A 930 -4.64 -17.05 -2.19
CA SER A 930 -5.43 -18.18 -2.72
C SER A 930 -4.81 -18.78 -3.97
N ASN A 931 -5.14 -20.05 -4.28
CA ASN A 931 -4.72 -20.73 -5.53
C ASN A 931 -5.45 -20.23 -6.79
N VAL A 932 -6.22 -19.14 -6.68
CA VAL A 932 -6.83 -18.44 -7.82
C VAL A 932 -6.04 -17.17 -8.16
N GLU A 933 -5.26 -16.69 -7.22
CA GLU A 933 -4.44 -15.49 -7.33
C GLU A 933 -2.98 -15.89 -7.57
N GLU A 934 -2.46 -15.53 -8.74
CA GLU A 934 -1.05 -15.72 -9.06
C GLU A 934 -0.22 -14.47 -8.75
N PHE A 935 1.10 -14.60 -8.64
CA PHE A 935 1.95 -13.43 -8.82
C PHE A 935 2.02 -13.03 -10.30
N ILE A 936 2.24 -13.99 -11.20
CA ILE A 936 2.50 -13.71 -12.62
C ILE A 936 1.66 -14.56 -13.56
N ARG A 937 0.87 -13.89 -14.41
CA ARG A 937 0.16 -14.53 -15.52
C ARG A 937 0.75 -14.08 -16.85
N VAL A 938 1.04 -15.00 -17.75
CA VAL A 938 1.53 -14.69 -19.11
C VAL A 938 0.66 -15.38 -20.15
N GLY A 939 -0.15 -14.61 -20.87
CA GLY A 939 -1.10 -15.11 -21.86
C GLY A 939 -0.72 -14.76 -23.31
N TRP A 940 -1.04 -15.65 -24.25
CA TRP A 940 -1.11 -15.30 -25.66
C TRP A 940 -2.37 -14.44 -25.89
N ALA A 941 -2.24 -13.34 -26.65
CA ALA A 941 -3.37 -12.56 -27.13
C ALA A 941 -3.76 -13.00 -28.58
N PRO A 942 -4.51 -14.10 -28.77
CA PRO A 942 -4.69 -14.74 -30.07
C PRO A 942 -5.40 -13.88 -31.12
N LYS A 943 -6.19 -12.90 -30.67
CA LYS A 943 -6.87 -11.92 -31.53
C LYS A 943 -5.89 -11.16 -32.43
N HIS A 944 -4.64 -11.02 -32.00
CA HIS A 944 -3.59 -10.31 -32.71
C HIS A 944 -2.63 -11.24 -33.46
N GLY A 945 -2.88 -12.56 -33.47
CA GLY A 945 -2.04 -13.54 -34.18
C GLY A 945 -0.63 -13.62 -33.59
N ASP A 946 0.38 -13.62 -34.47
CA ASP A 946 1.80 -13.76 -34.09
C ASP A 946 2.37 -12.58 -33.27
N PRO A 947 2.00 -11.30 -33.54
CA PRO A 947 2.30 -10.18 -32.63
C PRO A 947 1.75 -10.35 -31.22
N GLY A 948 0.64 -11.06 -31.07
CA GLY A 948 0.05 -11.33 -29.76
C GLY A 948 0.85 -12.34 -28.92
N LEU A 949 1.76 -13.10 -29.52
CA LEU A 949 2.55 -14.13 -28.84
C LEU A 949 3.68 -13.47 -28.03
N PRO A 950 3.67 -13.55 -26.69
CA PRO A 950 4.64 -12.85 -25.86
C PRO A 950 6.06 -13.44 -25.97
N ARG A 951 7.06 -12.58 -26.12
CA ARG A 951 8.49 -12.95 -26.27
C ARG A 951 9.39 -12.12 -25.37
N ASN A 952 10.51 -12.72 -24.96
CA ASN A 952 11.59 -12.04 -24.21
C ASN A 952 11.13 -11.34 -22.91
N ASN A 953 10.03 -11.79 -22.31
CA ASN A 953 9.60 -11.30 -21.01
C ASN A 953 10.44 -11.93 -19.91
N THR A 954 10.92 -11.12 -18.97
CA THR A 954 11.82 -11.54 -17.88
C THR A 954 11.20 -11.21 -16.53
N ILE A 955 11.06 -12.22 -15.67
CA ILE A 955 10.44 -12.14 -14.34
C ILE A 955 11.41 -12.72 -13.31
N THR A 956 12.16 -11.86 -12.64
CA THR A 956 13.31 -12.28 -11.80
C THR A 956 13.52 -11.38 -10.59
N GLY A 957 14.01 -11.93 -9.48
CA GLY A 957 14.35 -11.13 -8.29
C GLY A 957 13.14 -10.51 -7.61
N ASN A 958 12.01 -11.20 -7.58
CA ASN A 958 10.80 -10.78 -6.87
C ASN A 958 10.66 -11.53 -5.53
N VAL A 959 9.97 -10.93 -4.57
CA VAL A 959 9.53 -11.59 -3.33
C VAL A 959 8.09 -12.02 -3.52
N ILE A 960 7.83 -13.32 -3.41
CA ILE A 960 6.52 -13.91 -3.63
C ILE A 960 6.18 -14.75 -2.41
N SER A 961 5.18 -14.33 -1.64
CA SER A 961 4.81 -15.00 -0.39
C SER A 961 3.33 -15.34 -0.39
N GLY A 962 3.04 -16.64 -0.32
CA GLY A 962 1.74 -17.14 0.09
C GLY A 962 1.46 -16.80 1.56
N THR A 963 0.28 -16.29 1.87
CA THR A 963 -0.23 -16.28 3.25
C THR A 963 -0.60 -17.68 3.71
N LEU A 964 -0.94 -18.55 2.76
CA LEU A 964 -1.17 -19.98 2.90
C LEU A 964 -0.20 -20.76 2.00
N PRO A 965 0.05 -22.05 2.26
CA PRO A 965 0.72 -22.90 1.29
C PRO A 965 -0.13 -23.08 0.02
N LEU A 966 0.35 -22.52 -1.10
CA LEU A 966 -0.30 -22.55 -2.41
C LEU A 966 0.45 -23.49 -3.38
N ASP A 967 -0.18 -23.83 -4.49
CA ASP A 967 0.31 -24.81 -5.49
C ASP A 967 1.21 -24.21 -6.57
N ASP A 968 1.16 -22.89 -6.77
CA ASP A 968 1.91 -22.14 -7.77
C ASP A 968 1.91 -20.64 -7.43
N TYR A 969 2.65 -19.89 -8.23
CA TYR A 969 2.61 -18.42 -8.22
C TYR A 969 2.47 -17.86 -9.65
N MET A 970 2.24 -18.73 -10.62
CA MET A 970 2.32 -18.40 -12.03
C MET A 970 1.36 -19.18 -12.90
N GLU A 971 0.85 -18.54 -13.95
CA GLU A 971 0.03 -19.19 -14.98
C GLU A 971 0.55 -18.86 -16.38
N LEU A 972 0.89 -19.88 -17.18
CA LEU A 972 1.32 -19.73 -18.58
C LEU A 972 0.25 -20.18 -19.57
N LEU A 973 -0.38 -19.21 -20.22
CA LEU A 973 -1.39 -19.43 -21.27
C LEU A 973 -0.82 -19.09 -22.64
N THR A 974 0.44 -19.48 -22.86
CA THR A 974 1.22 -19.09 -24.04
C THR A 974 2.17 -20.19 -24.48
N ALA A 975 2.47 -20.22 -25.78
CA ALA A 975 3.59 -20.99 -26.33
C ALA A 975 4.91 -20.21 -26.30
N GLY A 976 4.89 -18.95 -25.85
CA GLY A 976 6.08 -18.17 -25.55
C GLY A 976 6.83 -18.75 -24.35
N ASN A 977 8.13 -18.48 -24.27
CA ASN A 977 9.00 -18.99 -23.19
C ASN A 977 9.55 -17.79 -22.39
N PRO A 978 8.78 -17.22 -21.46
CA PRO A 978 9.30 -16.18 -20.57
C PRO A 978 10.41 -16.75 -19.68
N VAL A 979 11.34 -15.89 -19.25
CA VAL A 979 12.34 -16.23 -18.25
C VAL A 979 11.75 -15.94 -16.88
N ILE A 980 11.40 -16.98 -16.12
CA ILE A 980 10.92 -16.87 -14.74
C ILE A 980 11.94 -17.59 -13.86
N ASN A 981 12.76 -16.85 -13.11
CA ASN A 981 13.88 -17.43 -12.38
C ASN A 981 14.45 -16.51 -11.28
N GLY A 982 15.07 -17.09 -10.26
CA GLY A 982 15.80 -16.32 -9.25
C GLY A 982 14.88 -15.44 -8.39
N ASN A 983 13.65 -15.89 -8.15
CA ASN A 983 12.71 -15.25 -7.21
C ASN A 983 12.86 -15.85 -5.80
N LEU A 984 12.57 -15.06 -4.77
CA LEU A 984 12.39 -15.56 -3.42
C LEU A 984 10.92 -15.99 -3.27
N VAL A 985 10.70 -17.27 -2.99
CA VAL A 985 9.37 -17.85 -2.83
C VAL A 985 9.17 -18.36 -1.40
N HIS A 986 7.99 -18.11 -0.84
CA HIS A 986 7.59 -18.60 0.49
C HIS A 986 6.14 -19.05 0.44
N ASN A 987 5.83 -20.22 1.01
CA ASN A 987 4.51 -20.85 0.94
C ASN A 987 3.96 -21.02 -0.48
N VAL A 988 4.86 -21.09 -1.46
CA VAL A 988 4.60 -21.43 -2.86
C VAL A 988 5.77 -22.27 -3.37
N PRO A 989 5.57 -23.16 -4.35
CA PRO A 989 6.66 -23.93 -4.91
C PRO A 989 7.56 -23.08 -5.80
N ARG A 990 8.75 -23.61 -6.05
CA ARG A 990 9.71 -23.05 -7.00
C ARG A 990 9.29 -23.39 -8.41
N TYR A 991 9.38 -22.42 -9.32
CA TYR A 991 9.19 -22.65 -10.76
C TYR A 991 10.53 -22.64 -11.49
N GLY A 992 11.34 -21.59 -11.29
CA GLY A 992 12.66 -21.47 -11.89
C GLY A 992 13.72 -22.28 -11.14
N ASP A 993 14.69 -22.82 -11.87
CA ASP A 993 15.77 -23.64 -11.29
C ASP A 993 16.56 -22.93 -10.17
N ASN A 994 16.66 -21.60 -10.25
CA ASN A 994 17.38 -20.75 -9.28
C ASN A 994 16.44 -19.99 -8.33
N ASP A 995 15.13 -20.26 -8.33
CA ASP A 995 14.27 -19.73 -7.27
C ASP A 995 14.78 -20.24 -5.91
N ALA A 996 14.74 -19.35 -4.90
CA ALA A 996 15.13 -19.65 -3.54
C ALA A 996 13.88 -19.76 -2.66
N THR A 997 13.84 -20.76 -1.79
CA THR A 997 12.75 -20.90 -0.81
C THR A 997 13.18 -20.31 0.53
N GLY A 998 12.37 -19.42 1.10
CA GLY A 998 12.62 -18.87 2.43
C GLY A 998 11.64 -17.76 2.82
N LYS A 999 11.31 -17.68 4.12
CA LYS A 999 10.47 -16.61 4.67
C LYS A 999 11.06 -15.25 4.28
N PRO A 1000 10.26 -14.28 3.77
CA PRO A 1000 10.75 -12.95 3.46
C PRO A 1000 11.27 -12.18 4.67
N LEU A 1001 10.84 -12.55 5.88
CA LEU A 1001 11.15 -11.84 7.14
C LEU A 1001 10.71 -10.37 7.09
N PHE A 1002 9.42 -10.15 6.88
CA PHE A 1002 8.81 -8.82 7.02
C PHE A 1002 8.82 -8.36 8.49
N ASN A 1003 8.93 -7.06 8.74
CA ASN A 1003 8.96 -6.50 10.10
C ASN A 1003 7.65 -6.73 10.86
N ASN A 1004 6.49 -6.43 10.25
CA ASN A 1004 5.20 -6.68 10.87
C ASN A 1004 4.04 -6.80 9.85
N PRO A 1005 4.02 -7.88 9.04
CA PRO A 1005 3.09 -8.02 7.92
C PRO A 1005 1.62 -8.13 8.36
N TYR A 1006 1.37 -8.63 9.58
CA TYR A 1006 0.03 -8.69 10.16
C TYR A 1006 -0.61 -7.29 10.28
N TRP A 1007 0.20 -6.26 10.53
CA TRP A 1007 -0.24 -4.88 10.69
C TRP A 1007 0.05 -4.01 9.44
N GLY A 1008 0.33 -4.65 8.31
CA GLY A 1008 0.59 -3.97 7.04
C GLY A 1008 2.02 -3.45 6.84
N ASP A 1009 2.95 -3.72 7.77
CA ASP A 1009 4.36 -3.38 7.59
C ASP A 1009 5.11 -4.55 6.93
N TYR A 1010 5.23 -4.45 5.61
CA TYR A 1010 5.94 -5.40 4.76
C TYR A 1010 7.39 -5.00 4.47
N SER A 1011 7.97 -4.08 5.24
CA SER A 1011 9.41 -3.80 5.14
C SER A 1011 10.25 -4.99 5.58
N LEU A 1012 11.42 -5.17 4.97
CA LEU A 1012 12.28 -6.31 5.22
C LEU A 1012 13.11 -6.14 6.49
N GLN A 1013 13.21 -7.20 7.29
CA GLN A 1013 14.22 -7.30 8.34
C GLN A 1013 15.63 -7.38 7.74
N ALA A 1014 16.63 -6.88 8.47
CA ALA A 1014 18.01 -6.82 7.99
C ALA A 1014 18.64 -8.20 7.68
N ASN A 1015 18.10 -9.28 8.25
CA ASN A 1015 18.51 -10.67 8.01
C ASN A 1015 17.67 -11.38 6.93
N SER A 1016 16.79 -10.67 6.23
CA SER A 1016 15.96 -11.23 5.17
C SER A 1016 16.80 -11.93 4.09
N PRO A 1017 16.42 -13.15 3.65
CA PRO A 1017 17.09 -13.81 2.53
C PRO A 1017 16.92 -13.05 1.21
N ALA A 1018 15.89 -12.20 1.07
CA ALA A 1018 15.70 -11.36 -0.11
C ALA A 1018 16.90 -10.42 -0.32
N LEU A 1019 17.38 -9.78 0.75
CA LEU A 1019 18.53 -8.88 0.72
C LEU A 1019 19.82 -9.61 0.29
N ALA A 1020 19.99 -10.86 0.73
CA ALA A 1020 21.13 -11.69 0.33
C ALA A 1020 21.10 -12.09 -1.15
N MET A 1021 19.92 -12.13 -1.77
CA MET A 1021 19.73 -12.35 -3.21
C MET A 1021 19.93 -11.08 -4.04
N GLY A 1022 20.16 -9.92 -3.41
CA GLY A 1022 20.25 -8.63 -4.08
C GLY A 1022 18.89 -7.99 -4.39
N ILE A 1023 17.80 -8.54 -3.83
CA ILE A 1023 16.50 -7.88 -3.83
C ILE A 1023 16.55 -6.75 -2.80
N HIS A 1024 16.10 -5.56 -3.17
CA HIS A 1024 16.08 -4.39 -2.32
C HIS A 1024 14.70 -4.20 -1.70
N ASP A 1025 14.68 -3.72 -0.45
CA ASP A 1025 13.45 -3.26 0.19
C ASP A 1025 12.83 -2.08 -0.58
N LEU A 1026 11.53 -1.86 -0.39
CA LEU A 1026 10.80 -0.82 -1.09
C LEU A 1026 10.94 0.53 -0.36
N ASP A 1027 10.80 1.63 -1.11
CA ASP A 1027 10.76 2.98 -0.54
C ASP A 1027 9.36 3.27 0.04
N TRP A 1028 8.95 2.51 1.07
CA TRP A 1028 7.60 2.56 1.66
C TRP A 1028 7.12 3.97 2.02
N ALA A 1029 8.05 4.77 2.55
CA ALA A 1029 7.80 6.15 2.95
C ALA A 1029 7.59 7.11 1.77
N MET A 1030 7.78 6.69 0.52
CA MET A 1030 7.48 7.49 -0.67
C MET A 1030 6.07 7.25 -1.19
N ILE A 1031 5.41 6.15 -0.78
CA ILE A 1031 4.19 5.70 -1.42
C ILE A 1031 2.96 6.50 -0.99
N GLY A 1032 2.20 6.95 -1.99
CA GLY A 1032 0.97 7.69 -1.82
C GLY A 1032 1.21 9.14 -1.43
N GLN A 1033 0.13 9.84 -1.08
CA GLN A 1033 0.21 11.25 -0.69
C GLN A 1033 0.99 11.39 0.63
N SER A 1034 0.93 10.41 1.54
CA SER A 1034 1.66 10.42 2.82
C SER A 1034 3.18 10.42 2.68
N GLY A 1035 3.70 9.95 1.55
CA GLY A 1035 5.14 10.00 1.28
C GLY A 1035 5.65 11.40 0.91
N TYR A 1036 4.75 12.36 0.85
CA TYR A 1036 5.05 13.77 0.80
C TYR A 1036 5.41 14.29 2.20
N THR A 1037 6.70 14.53 2.44
CA THR A 1037 7.09 15.50 3.46
C THR A 1037 7.08 16.88 2.82
N SER A 1038 6.17 17.74 3.25
CA SER A 1038 6.17 19.17 2.95
C SER A 1038 7.37 19.87 3.62
N SER A 1039 8.59 19.44 3.35
CA SER A 1039 9.76 20.26 3.65
C SER A 1039 9.82 21.34 2.57
N ASP A 1040 9.22 22.48 2.92
CA ASP A 1040 9.26 23.78 2.24
C ASP A 1040 8.45 23.93 0.94
N GLY A 1041 7.12 24.00 1.08
CA GLY A 1041 6.19 24.49 0.05
C GLY A 1041 5.80 23.47 -1.03
N MET A 1042 4.69 23.73 -1.73
CA MET A 1042 4.54 23.20 -3.08
C MET A 1042 5.80 23.58 -3.87
N PRO A 1043 6.31 22.76 -4.80
CA PRO A 1043 7.38 23.20 -5.67
C PRO A 1043 6.88 24.43 -6.45
N HIS A 1044 7.19 25.64 -5.96
CA HIS A 1044 7.15 26.84 -6.76
C HIS A 1044 8.33 26.73 -7.71
N PHE A 1045 8.07 26.10 -8.86
CA PHE A 1045 9.05 25.75 -9.88
C PHE A 1045 9.45 26.97 -10.74
N TRP A 1046 9.76 28.11 -10.11
CA TRP A 1046 10.10 29.34 -10.83
C TRP A 1046 11.42 30.00 -10.43
N ASP A 1047 12.28 29.38 -9.63
CA ASP A 1047 13.67 29.82 -9.49
C ASP A 1047 14.65 28.66 -9.71
N ALA A 1048 15.05 28.49 -10.98
CA ALA A 1048 16.33 27.94 -11.40
C ALA A 1048 16.99 28.91 -12.40
#